data_AF-A0A5C6KIU0-F1
#
_entry.id   AF-A0A5C6KIU0-F1
#
_cell.length_a   1.000
_cell.length_b   1.000
_cell.length_c   1.000
_cell.angle_alpha   90.00
_cell.angle_beta   90.00
_cell.angle_gamma   90.00
#
_symmetry.space_group_name_H-M   'P 1'
#
loop_
_entity.id
_entity.type
_entity.pdbx_description
1 polymer ?
#
loop_
_entity_poly.entity_id
_entity_poly.type
_entity_poly.pdbx_seq_one_letter_code
_entity_poly.pdbx_strand_id
1 'polypeptide(L)'
;MKTNYFFLLFFLLILMGCSDDKNIPDIPASTEDTYEGVHDLISFTKETEDFTYGDLTFHIKTPDGNIIQRKAKHRRLSGTSLFTMEKGLKEGKYQLLYMEYTIQSDCPDIDGRNGEFGMGCYITVSENGISTETNRDERIGLYGNGTPEDPYRITSADDLAKIQEAILNFHNNGNLVNSYTCFEQQNDISMANYNDQCGWEGNWYQIGLSASYPFTGYYDGNGYTIRDLKMLDKNAVGASLFGFVNQAIISNLTIEKATITGYGALSAIVGAVTTKGGSINKTFIKGCVVKKSTIESRSDGVVTDGMAIGGIAGMVDPNVNLWIDSCSVEDCTINGAIAVGGILGGGTVYSMTQITNSHNRNTKVTASYNCAGGIVGYADTLYVYSCSNNGTIKGAASTTAPPGNLPANSIYNVGAGGIAGGSGLSTIISSRNSGTVQGSRGVGGIIGSTLVTTQPKTYYNNTFIVFCSNSGNINGDSYIGGLCGEAQLGAYKSYNEGMIEANSSFAGGILGFAPLASITNTANFNKVIASSYSGGIAGSILAGSLGINTNLGEVASYHEYAGGMIGRAGNTLAMNYCSNFAPISGSSYLGGMIGEVGDAKKWTIMDGVSLGFATFELASTLVGFVPFAKIVGESGEILVNCALTVLSLVLNDIDILSEGFSVFGLISHGHPEIIETERLKGVITHDIAMLESDMDTKLANKIDNLSFASIKLRSKDMTNRFMSNRKALTVWFESGANHQIYSDAMNYKRGLLSKQILKSKKNEEVLHTVVSGVCCAVNSALLFVTVITFPEGVPAVALMGGALALVSFGNSVSATLDDFVENSVVITQCLNAGEIGQYSSGGLVGQLQQSCLISDCINMGRSNKRANALIGVVNPNVRVGRNLNVGENWYLFAPPASVSYFGNYCMLGTVEQPNPVIMNIFSLQDLKSEKTFTGWDFDVKWEIPSNETGSFPIPKKSEMQFDKPNL
;
A
#
# COMPACT_ATOMS: atom_id res chain seq x y z
N MET A 1 5.63 -62.99 44.32
CA MET A 1 5.00 -61.69 44.64
C MET A 1 5.84 -60.62 43.96
N LYS A 2 5.34 -60.08 42.84
CA LYS A 2 4.66 -58.78 42.76
C LYS A 2 5.69 -57.66 43.03
N THR A 3 6.11 -56.83 42.07
CA THR A 3 5.30 -56.20 41.02
C THR A 3 6.26 -55.70 39.93
N ASN A 4 6.24 -56.37 38.77
CA ASN A 4 7.02 -56.03 37.57
C ASN A 4 6.04 -55.71 36.41
N TYR A 5 4.97 -54.98 36.73
CA TYR A 5 3.85 -54.71 35.81
C TYR A 5 3.69 -53.23 35.46
N PHE A 6 4.45 -52.31 36.07
CA PHE A 6 4.31 -50.89 35.80
C PHE A 6 5.14 -50.41 34.60
N PHE A 7 6.32 -51.01 34.37
CA PHE A 7 7.18 -50.68 33.23
C PHE A 7 6.76 -51.38 31.93
N LEU A 8 6.09 -52.54 32.01
CA LEU A 8 5.54 -53.22 30.83
C LEU A 8 4.25 -52.54 30.32
N LEU A 9 3.43 -51.96 31.22
CA LEU A 9 2.25 -51.18 30.84
C LEU A 9 2.62 -49.86 30.17
N PHE A 10 3.73 -49.24 30.58
CA PHE A 10 4.21 -48.00 29.96
C PHE A 10 4.75 -48.23 28.54
N PHE A 11 5.34 -49.40 28.26
CA PHE A 11 5.76 -49.79 26.90
C PHE A 11 4.59 -50.21 25.99
N LEU A 12 3.50 -50.76 26.55
CA LEU A 12 2.28 -51.08 25.79
C LEU A 12 1.43 -49.84 25.47
N LEU A 13 1.52 -48.76 26.27
CA LEU A 13 0.87 -47.48 25.98
C LEU A 13 1.60 -46.64 24.91
N ILE A 14 2.89 -46.89 24.68
CA ILE A 14 3.67 -46.22 23.61
C ILE A 14 3.47 -46.90 22.24
N LEU A 15 2.95 -48.14 22.20
CA LEU A 15 2.60 -48.86 20.97
C LEU A 15 1.14 -48.67 20.51
N MET A 16 0.35 -47.81 21.18
CA MET A 16 -1.01 -47.42 20.76
C MET A 16 -1.16 -45.91 20.51
N GLY A 17 -0.06 -45.19 20.28
CA GLY A 17 -0.04 -43.75 20.02
C GLY A 17 0.46 -43.31 18.64
N CYS A 18 0.54 -44.23 17.67
CA CYS A 18 0.82 -43.92 16.27
C CYS A 18 -0.25 -44.57 15.38
N SER A 19 -1.46 -44.01 15.38
CA SER A 19 -2.24 -44.00 14.15
C SER A 19 -1.81 -42.74 13.40
N ASP A 20 -1.16 -42.92 12.25
CA ASP A 20 -1.06 -41.86 11.26
C ASP A 20 -2.50 -41.45 10.92
N ASP A 21 -2.92 -40.31 11.45
CA ASP A 21 -4.14 -39.64 10.99
C ASP A 21 -3.89 -39.18 9.55
N LYS A 22 -4.08 -40.10 8.61
CA LYS A 22 -4.45 -39.75 7.25
C LYS A 22 -5.80 -39.04 7.37
N ASN A 23 -5.77 -37.71 7.39
CA ASN A 23 -6.93 -36.87 7.10
C ASN A 23 -7.32 -37.08 5.64
N ILE A 24 -7.90 -38.25 5.35
CA ILE A 24 -8.87 -38.43 4.29
C ILE A 24 -10.05 -37.54 4.71
N PRO A 25 -10.61 -36.68 3.85
CA PRO A 25 -11.86 -36.03 4.19
C PRO A 25 -12.86 -37.10 4.61
N ASP A 26 -13.54 -36.93 5.75
CA ASP A 26 -14.64 -37.78 6.16
C ASP A 26 -15.68 -37.80 5.02
N ILE A 27 -15.57 -38.78 4.14
CA ILE A 27 -16.63 -39.20 3.24
C ILE A 27 -17.61 -39.91 4.17
N PRO A 28 -18.82 -39.39 4.38
CA PRO A 28 -19.78 -40.05 5.25
C PRO A 28 -19.98 -41.50 4.78
N ALA A 29 -19.79 -42.44 5.70
CA ALA A 29 -19.97 -43.86 5.45
C ALA A 29 -21.42 -44.15 5.04
N SER A 30 -21.59 -44.52 3.77
CA SER A 30 -22.76 -45.17 3.14
C SER A 30 -24.16 -44.64 3.50
N THR A 31 -24.67 -43.73 2.67
CA THR A 31 -25.98 -43.99 2.05
C THR A 31 -25.71 -44.81 0.79
N GLU A 32 -26.46 -45.89 0.56
CA GLU A 32 -26.36 -46.85 -0.56
C GLU A 32 -25.58 -46.34 -1.80
N ASP A 33 -24.63 -47.12 -2.34
CA ASP A 33 -23.92 -46.78 -3.60
C ASP A 33 -24.94 -46.75 -4.76
N THR A 34 -25.65 -45.63 -4.88
CA THR A 34 -26.75 -45.47 -5.83
C THR A 34 -26.27 -45.45 -7.28
N TYR A 35 -24.96 -45.49 -7.51
CA TYR A 35 -24.32 -45.49 -8.82
C TYR A 35 -23.77 -46.86 -9.24
N GLU A 36 -23.94 -47.89 -8.40
CA GLU A 36 -23.61 -49.28 -8.75
C GLU A 36 -24.55 -49.79 -9.85
N GLY A 37 -23.98 -50.44 -10.87
CA GLY A 37 -24.74 -51.03 -11.98
C GLY A 37 -23.99 -52.15 -12.68
N VAL A 38 -24.56 -52.65 -13.78
CA VAL A 38 -24.08 -53.88 -14.44
C VAL A 38 -22.93 -53.65 -15.42
N HIS A 39 -22.60 -52.40 -15.77
CA HIS A 39 -21.56 -52.10 -16.76
C HIS A 39 -20.21 -51.87 -16.07
N ASP A 40 -19.32 -52.85 -16.17
CA ASP A 40 -18.02 -52.88 -15.47
C ASP A 40 -16.80 -52.74 -16.39
N LEU A 41 -16.96 -52.87 -17.71
CA LEU A 41 -15.87 -52.84 -18.67
C LEU A 41 -15.80 -51.51 -19.42
N ILE A 42 -14.63 -50.86 -19.38
CA ILE A 42 -14.31 -49.68 -20.19
C ILE A 42 -13.02 -49.91 -20.99
N SER A 43 -12.96 -49.39 -22.21
CA SER A 43 -11.82 -49.56 -23.11
C SER A 43 -11.26 -48.23 -23.61
N PHE A 44 -9.93 -48.14 -23.66
CA PHE A 44 -9.19 -47.03 -24.26
C PHE A 44 -8.14 -47.58 -25.24
N THR A 45 -7.65 -46.74 -26.14
CA THR A 45 -6.67 -47.12 -27.16
C THR A 45 -5.36 -46.36 -26.96
N LYS A 46 -5.10 -45.34 -27.78
CA LYS A 46 -3.95 -44.43 -27.67
C LYS A 46 -3.96 -43.61 -26.39
N GLU A 47 -5.15 -43.34 -25.84
CA GLU A 47 -5.32 -42.49 -24.65
C GLU A 47 -4.59 -43.04 -23.42
N THR A 48 -4.33 -44.34 -23.40
CA THR A 48 -3.66 -45.05 -22.29
C THR A 48 -2.48 -45.85 -22.81
N GLU A 49 -1.83 -45.40 -23.89
CA GLU A 49 -0.73 -46.17 -24.48
C GLU A 49 0.49 -46.32 -23.58
N ASP A 50 0.75 -45.30 -22.76
CA ASP A 50 1.83 -45.28 -21.79
C ASP A 50 1.43 -45.88 -20.44
N PHE A 51 0.17 -46.28 -20.26
CA PHE A 51 -0.33 -46.87 -19.02
C PHE A 51 -0.15 -48.39 -19.02
N THR A 52 0.64 -48.93 -18.09
CA THR A 52 1.03 -50.36 -18.06
C THR A 52 0.67 -51.10 -16.77
N TYR A 53 0.09 -50.43 -15.78
CA TYR A 53 -0.16 -50.98 -14.45
C TYR A 53 -1.40 -51.87 -14.39
N GLY A 54 -1.39 -52.90 -13.54
CA GLY A 54 -2.42 -53.95 -13.50
C GLY A 54 -3.59 -53.71 -12.54
N ASP A 55 -3.34 -53.16 -11.36
CA ASP A 55 -4.37 -52.85 -10.35
C ASP A 55 -4.45 -51.33 -10.15
N LEU A 56 -5.67 -50.79 -10.15
CA LEU A 56 -5.90 -49.34 -10.03
C LEU A 56 -7.27 -49.01 -9.45
N THR A 57 -7.50 -47.73 -9.16
CA THR A 57 -8.79 -47.18 -8.74
C THR A 57 -9.15 -45.98 -9.61
N PHE A 58 -10.32 -46.02 -10.24
CA PHE A 58 -10.91 -44.85 -10.89
C PHE A 58 -11.52 -43.91 -9.86
N HIS A 59 -11.28 -42.62 -10.03
CA HIS A 59 -12.00 -41.54 -9.36
C HIS A 59 -12.93 -40.88 -10.37
N ILE A 60 -14.24 -40.94 -10.10
CA ILE A 60 -15.29 -40.65 -11.06
C ILE A 60 -16.23 -39.59 -10.50
N LYS A 61 -16.46 -38.51 -11.26
CA LYS A 61 -17.49 -37.52 -10.96
C LYS A 61 -18.84 -38.00 -11.47
N THR A 62 -19.82 -38.09 -10.59
CA THR A 62 -21.19 -38.52 -10.88
C THR A 62 -22.04 -37.37 -11.43
N PRO A 63 -23.21 -37.65 -12.04
CA PRO A 63 -24.11 -36.61 -12.57
C PRO A 63 -24.55 -35.54 -11.56
N ASP A 64 -24.63 -35.90 -10.27
CA ASP A 64 -24.97 -34.97 -9.17
C ASP A 64 -23.74 -34.24 -8.60
N GLY A 65 -22.54 -34.48 -9.15
CA GLY A 65 -21.30 -33.80 -8.79
C GLY A 65 -20.45 -34.49 -7.71
N ASN A 66 -20.92 -35.58 -7.11
CA ASN A 66 -20.14 -36.35 -6.13
C ASN A 66 -18.94 -37.07 -6.79
N ILE A 67 -17.91 -37.38 -6.01
CA ILE A 67 -16.78 -38.21 -6.47
C ILE A 67 -16.90 -39.58 -5.85
N ILE A 68 -16.96 -40.63 -6.69
CA ILE A 68 -16.99 -42.03 -6.29
C ILE A 68 -15.71 -42.74 -6.73
N GLN A 69 -15.38 -43.83 -6.05
CA GLN A 69 -14.22 -44.67 -6.36
C GLN A 69 -14.65 -46.03 -6.93
N ARG A 70 -13.93 -46.52 -7.95
CA ARG A 70 -14.11 -47.86 -8.53
C ARG A 70 -12.76 -48.53 -8.71
N LYS A 71 -12.47 -49.55 -7.89
CA LYS A 71 -11.31 -50.43 -8.11
C LYS A 71 -11.46 -51.15 -9.44
N ALA A 72 -10.37 -51.28 -10.19
CA ALA A 72 -10.37 -51.93 -11.49
C ALA A 72 -9.07 -52.69 -11.76
N LYS A 73 -9.17 -53.67 -12.65
CA LYS A 73 -8.03 -54.39 -13.22
C LYS A 73 -7.82 -54.01 -14.67
N HIS A 74 -6.57 -53.77 -15.04
CA HIS A 74 -6.18 -53.38 -16.38
C HIS A 74 -5.47 -54.53 -17.12
N ARG A 75 -5.81 -54.69 -18.40
CA ARG A 75 -5.07 -55.55 -19.36
C ARG A 75 -5.02 -54.86 -20.71
N ARG A 76 -3.81 -54.77 -21.30
CA ARG A 76 -3.64 -54.26 -22.66
C ARG A 76 -3.56 -55.41 -23.66
N LEU A 77 -4.44 -55.41 -24.66
CA LEU A 77 -4.53 -56.43 -25.72
C LEU A 77 -4.54 -55.74 -27.09
N SER A 78 -3.55 -56.05 -27.93
CA SER A 78 -3.47 -55.58 -29.33
C SER A 78 -3.62 -54.05 -29.49
N GLY A 79 -3.07 -53.26 -28.56
CA GLY A 79 -3.14 -51.79 -28.59
C GLY A 79 -4.36 -51.17 -27.88
N THR A 80 -5.27 -51.99 -27.35
CA THR A 80 -6.42 -51.55 -26.57
C THR A 80 -6.23 -51.91 -25.10
N SER A 81 -6.35 -50.91 -24.21
CA SER A 81 -6.41 -51.09 -22.77
C SER A 81 -7.85 -51.42 -22.35
N LEU A 82 -8.04 -52.53 -21.66
CA LEU A 82 -9.30 -52.96 -21.09
C LEU A 82 -9.24 -52.83 -19.57
N PHE A 83 -10.19 -52.10 -19.01
CA PHE A 83 -10.31 -51.89 -17.57
C PHE A 83 -11.62 -52.50 -17.07
N THR A 84 -11.51 -53.47 -16.16
CA THR A 84 -12.67 -54.15 -15.56
C THR A 84 -12.82 -53.71 -14.11
N MET A 85 -13.88 -52.96 -13.81
CA MET A 85 -14.21 -52.47 -12.48
C MET A 85 -14.75 -53.61 -11.60
N GLU A 86 -14.41 -53.62 -10.31
CA GLU A 86 -14.97 -54.60 -9.35
C GLU A 86 -16.47 -54.36 -9.11
N LYS A 87 -16.90 -53.11 -9.24
CA LYS A 87 -18.31 -52.68 -9.22
C LYS A 87 -18.59 -51.87 -10.48
N GLY A 88 -19.62 -52.26 -11.23
CA GLY A 88 -20.01 -51.53 -12.44
C GLY A 88 -20.71 -50.21 -12.15
N LEU A 89 -21.04 -49.49 -13.21
CA LEU A 89 -21.79 -48.23 -13.19
C LEU A 89 -23.21 -48.45 -13.71
N LYS A 90 -24.19 -47.76 -13.12
CA LYS A 90 -25.53 -47.64 -13.70
C LYS A 90 -25.52 -46.68 -14.89
N GLU A 91 -26.57 -46.73 -15.71
CA GLU A 91 -26.76 -45.80 -16.82
C GLU A 91 -26.70 -44.33 -16.38
N GLY A 92 -26.05 -43.51 -17.20
CA GLY A 92 -25.83 -42.10 -16.89
C GLY A 92 -24.60 -41.53 -17.58
N LYS A 93 -24.39 -40.23 -17.39
CA LYS A 93 -23.19 -39.53 -17.84
C LYS A 93 -22.28 -39.25 -16.66
N TYR A 94 -21.03 -39.67 -16.76
CA TYR A 94 -20.03 -39.52 -15.71
C TYR A 94 -18.79 -38.85 -16.28
N GLN A 95 -17.96 -38.30 -15.42
CA GLN A 95 -16.63 -37.84 -15.79
C GLN A 95 -15.58 -38.70 -15.11
N LEU A 96 -14.66 -39.27 -15.89
CA LEU A 96 -13.48 -39.91 -15.35
C LEU A 96 -12.44 -38.82 -15.09
N LEU A 97 -12.09 -38.64 -13.81
CA LEU A 97 -11.14 -37.61 -13.40
C LEU A 97 -9.72 -38.15 -13.59
N TYR A 98 -9.37 -39.19 -12.84
CA TYR A 98 -8.06 -39.84 -12.93
C TYR A 98 -8.12 -41.29 -12.45
N MET A 99 -7.06 -42.02 -12.78
CA MET A 99 -6.78 -43.35 -12.23
C MET A 99 -5.64 -43.24 -11.21
N GLU A 100 -5.86 -43.78 -10.03
CA GLU A 100 -4.81 -43.97 -9.01
C GLU A 100 -4.29 -45.41 -9.10
N TYR A 101 -2.98 -45.59 -9.15
CA TYR A 101 -2.33 -46.90 -9.30
C TYR A 101 -1.09 -47.00 -8.43
N THR A 102 -0.61 -48.22 -8.20
CA THR A 102 0.66 -48.44 -7.51
C THR A 102 1.79 -48.54 -8.54
N ILE A 103 2.78 -47.66 -8.41
CA ILE A 103 3.97 -47.62 -9.26
C ILE A 103 4.77 -48.91 -9.06
N GLN A 104 5.15 -49.53 -10.17
CA GLN A 104 6.07 -50.66 -10.23
C GLN A 104 7.33 -50.16 -10.93
N SER A 105 8.42 -50.03 -10.19
CA SER A 105 9.66 -49.43 -10.69
C SER A 105 10.89 -50.14 -10.15
N ASP A 106 11.96 -50.20 -10.95
CA ASP A 106 13.27 -50.66 -10.49
C ASP A 106 13.94 -49.66 -9.52
N CYS A 107 13.41 -48.43 -9.42
CA CYS A 107 13.86 -47.43 -8.47
C CYS A 107 13.21 -47.69 -7.09
N PRO A 108 13.96 -48.16 -6.08
CA PRO A 108 13.40 -48.55 -4.77
C PRO A 108 12.71 -47.41 -4.04
N ASP A 109 13.06 -46.17 -4.39
CA ASP A 109 12.49 -45.00 -3.77
C ASP A 109 11.11 -44.65 -4.30
N ILE A 110 10.68 -45.10 -5.48
CA ILE A 110 9.31 -44.83 -6.00
C ILE A 110 8.47 -46.10 -6.16
N ASP A 111 9.10 -47.28 -6.13
CA ASP A 111 8.41 -48.57 -6.17
C ASP A 111 7.41 -48.72 -5.00
N GLY A 112 6.20 -49.17 -5.30
CA GLY A 112 5.14 -49.35 -4.33
C GLY A 112 4.42 -48.06 -3.90
N ARG A 113 4.78 -46.88 -4.44
CA ARG A 113 4.08 -45.61 -4.18
C ARG A 113 2.84 -45.43 -5.07
N ASN A 114 1.96 -44.51 -4.71
CA ASN A 114 0.78 -44.19 -5.50
C ASN A 114 1.14 -43.21 -6.62
N GLY A 115 0.76 -43.54 -7.85
CA GLY A 115 0.80 -42.68 -9.02
C GLY A 115 -0.61 -42.31 -9.47
N GLU A 116 -0.72 -41.21 -10.23
CA GLU A 116 -1.95 -40.75 -10.85
C GLU A 116 -1.80 -40.71 -12.36
N PHE A 117 -2.87 -41.06 -13.08
CA PHE A 117 -2.97 -40.93 -14.53
C PHE A 117 -4.22 -40.12 -14.85
N GLY A 118 -4.03 -38.92 -15.37
CA GLY A 118 -5.10 -37.97 -15.66
C GLY A 118 -5.93 -38.39 -16.87
N MET A 119 -7.26 -38.42 -16.69
CA MET A 119 -8.21 -38.89 -17.70
C MET A 119 -9.01 -37.73 -18.30
N GLY A 120 -9.63 -36.88 -17.48
CA GLY A 120 -10.36 -35.69 -17.92
C GLY A 120 -11.55 -35.90 -18.89
N CYS A 121 -12.00 -37.14 -19.12
CA CYS A 121 -12.96 -37.47 -20.17
C CYS A 121 -14.37 -37.73 -19.65
N TYR A 122 -15.38 -37.41 -20.46
CA TYR A 122 -16.74 -37.84 -20.17
C TYR A 122 -17.00 -39.25 -20.70
N ILE A 123 -17.75 -40.03 -19.93
CA ILE A 123 -18.27 -41.34 -20.33
C ILE A 123 -19.79 -41.34 -20.29
N THR A 124 -20.39 -42.06 -21.22
CA THR A 124 -21.82 -42.35 -21.22
C THR A 124 -22.02 -43.85 -21.03
N VAL A 125 -22.76 -44.21 -19.98
CA VAL A 125 -23.16 -45.57 -19.68
C VAL A 125 -24.60 -45.76 -20.19
N SER A 126 -24.79 -46.75 -21.05
CA SER A 126 -26.08 -47.09 -21.67
C SER A 126 -26.27 -48.61 -21.67
N GLU A 127 -27.46 -49.09 -22.05
CA GLU A 127 -27.74 -50.53 -22.26
C GLU A 127 -26.66 -51.26 -23.11
N ASN A 128 -26.01 -50.54 -24.04
CA ASN A 128 -24.98 -51.10 -24.92
C ASN A 128 -23.57 -51.12 -24.32
N GLY A 129 -23.38 -50.65 -23.08
CA GLY A 129 -22.09 -50.53 -22.41
C GLY A 129 -21.62 -49.10 -22.19
N ILE A 130 -20.32 -48.94 -21.94
CA ILE A 130 -19.66 -47.66 -21.64
C ILE A 130 -19.00 -47.13 -22.91
N SER A 131 -19.36 -45.91 -23.32
CA SER A 131 -18.70 -45.17 -24.41
C SER A 131 -17.95 -43.95 -23.87
N THR A 132 -16.74 -43.71 -24.36
CA THR A 132 -15.89 -42.57 -23.99
C THR A 132 -15.99 -41.46 -25.03
N GLU A 133 -15.86 -40.21 -24.57
CA GLU A 133 -15.67 -39.05 -25.46
C GLU A 133 -14.36 -39.17 -26.26
N THR A 134 -14.31 -38.52 -27.44
CA THR A 134 -13.20 -38.66 -28.40
C THR A 134 -12.44 -37.36 -28.68
N ASN A 135 -12.76 -36.25 -28.00
CA ASN A 135 -12.13 -34.94 -28.20
C ASN A 135 -10.81 -34.78 -27.41
N ARG A 136 -9.94 -35.80 -27.45
CA ARG A 136 -8.59 -35.72 -26.87
C ARG A 136 -7.63 -35.16 -27.89
N ASP A 137 -6.89 -34.11 -27.52
CA ASP A 137 -5.78 -33.63 -28.34
C ASP A 137 -4.55 -34.50 -28.09
N GLU A 138 -4.24 -35.38 -29.05
CA GLU A 138 -3.11 -36.31 -28.97
C GLU A 138 -1.75 -35.62 -28.77
N ARG A 139 -1.60 -34.33 -29.11
CA ARG A 139 -0.31 -33.62 -29.04
C ARG A 139 0.06 -33.16 -27.63
N ILE A 140 -0.95 -32.86 -26.80
CA ILE A 140 -0.78 -32.46 -25.38
C ILE A 140 -1.28 -33.53 -24.42
N GLY A 141 -2.08 -34.48 -24.91
CA GLY A 141 -2.59 -35.58 -24.12
C GLY A 141 -3.77 -35.22 -23.20
N LEU A 142 -4.43 -34.09 -23.44
CA LEU A 142 -5.57 -33.57 -22.67
C LEU A 142 -6.87 -33.60 -23.47
N TYR A 143 -8.00 -33.70 -22.77
CA TYR A 143 -9.33 -33.57 -23.37
C TYR A 143 -9.77 -32.11 -23.46
N GLY A 144 -10.47 -31.77 -24.55
CA GLY A 144 -10.81 -30.39 -24.93
C GLY A 144 -9.97 -29.91 -26.12
N ASN A 145 -10.33 -28.77 -26.68
CA ASN A 145 -9.63 -28.16 -27.83
C ASN A 145 -8.74 -26.96 -27.44
N GLY A 146 -8.70 -26.61 -26.15
CA GLY A 146 -7.93 -25.48 -25.65
C GLY A 146 -8.48 -24.11 -26.08
N THR A 147 -9.74 -24.06 -26.52
CA THR A 147 -10.43 -22.81 -26.86
C THR A 147 -11.26 -22.32 -25.67
N PRO A 148 -11.72 -21.06 -25.67
CA PRO A 148 -12.60 -20.55 -24.61
C PRO A 148 -13.92 -21.35 -24.47
N GLU A 149 -14.46 -21.87 -25.58
CA GLU A 149 -15.71 -22.65 -25.59
C GLU A 149 -15.52 -24.14 -25.22
N ASP A 150 -14.30 -24.67 -25.38
CA ASP A 150 -13.95 -26.05 -25.04
C ASP A 150 -12.49 -26.11 -24.52
N PRO A 151 -12.26 -25.60 -23.29
CA PRO A 151 -10.92 -25.51 -22.70
C PRO A 151 -10.36 -26.91 -22.43
N TYR A 152 -9.03 -27.01 -22.34
CA TYR A 152 -8.39 -28.24 -21.87
C TYR A 152 -8.75 -28.49 -20.40
N ARG A 153 -9.23 -29.69 -20.12
CA ARG A 153 -9.79 -30.06 -18.82
C ARG A 153 -8.70 -30.61 -17.90
N ILE A 154 -8.54 -29.99 -16.74
CA ILE A 154 -7.51 -30.34 -15.76
C ILE A 154 -8.18 -30.99 -14.55
N THR A 155 -7.86 -32.26 -14.33
CA THR A 155 -8.54 -33.09 -13.32
C THR A 155 -7.62 -33.78 -12.31
N SER A 156 -6.31 -33.64 -12.48
CA SER A 156 -5.30 -34.32 -11.67
C SER A 156 -3.95 -33.60 -11.71
N ALA A 157 -3.03 -34.02 -10.84
CA ALA A 157 -1.66 -33.50 -10.86
C ALA A 157 -0.89 -33.94 -12.12
N ASP A 158 -1.22 -35.11 -12.68
CA ASP A 158 -0.69 -35.59 -13.95
C ASP A 158 -1.10 -34.68 -15.13
N ASP A 159 -2.34 -34.16 -15.14
CA ASP A 159 -2.77 -33.21 -16.16
C ASP A 159 -1.99 -31.88 -16.10
N LEU A 160 -1.63 -31.42 -14.90
CA LEU A 160 -0.77 -30.25 -14.73
C LEU A 160 0.66 -30.51 -15.28
N ALA A 161 1.20 -31.72 -15.09
CA ALA A 161 2.49 -32.11 -15.63
C ALA A 161 2.50 -32.16 -17.17
N LYS A 162 1.39 -32.56 -17.81
CA LYS A 162 1.23 -32.51 -19.28
C LYS A 162 1.33 -31.08 -19.82
N ILE A 163 0.80 -30.08 -19.09
CA ILE A 163 0.96 -28.67 -19.46
C ILE A 163 2.45 -28.28 -19.44
N GLN A 164 3.16 -28.68 -18.39
CA GLN A 164 4.60 -28.43 -18.26
C GLN A 164 5.39 -29.04 -19.44
N GLU A 165 5.12 -30.30 -19.77
CA GLU A 165 5.79 -31.00 -20.87
C GLU A 165 5.50 -30.35 -22.23
N ALA A 166 4.26 -29.91 -22.46
CA ALA A 166 3.87 -29.23 -23.69
C ALA A 166 4.61 -27.90 -23.90
N ILE A 167 4.91 -27.18 -22.82
CA ILE A 167 5.72 -25.94 -22.86
C ILE A 167 7.19 -26.25 -23.15
N LEU A 168 7.75 -27.29 -22.53
CA LEU A 168 9.13 -27.71 -22.72
C LEU A 168 9.42 -28.17 -24.15
N ASN A 169 8.51 -28.95 -24.72
CA ASN A 169 8.65 -29.52 -26.06
C ASN A 169 8.22 -28.55 -27.17
N PHE A 170 8.22 -27.23 -26.92
CA PHE A 170 7.77 -26.19 -27.85
C PHE A 170 8.32 -26.34 -29.29
N HIS A 171 9.61 -26.68 -29.44
CA HIS A 171 10.24 -26.84 -30.76
C HIS A 171 9.75 -28.06 -31.53
N ASN A 172 9.34 -29.12 -30.83
CA ASN A 172 8.84 -30.36 -31.43
C ASN A 172 7.33 -30.31 -31.64
N ASN A 173 6.61 -29.55 -30.78
CA ASN A 173 5.15 -29.56 -30.70
C ASN A 173 4.47 -28.32 -31.31
N GLY A 174 5.25 -27.32 -31.78
CA GLY A 174 4.71 -26.18 -32.54
C GLY A 174 3.96 -25.13 -31.71
N ASN A 175 4.43 -24.84 -30.48
CA ASN A 175 3.82 -23.86 -29.56
C ASN A 175 2.35 -24.16 -29.16
N LEU A 176 2.09 -25.36 -28.64
CA LEU A 176 0.74 -25.77 -28.20
C LEU A 176 0.16 -24.88 -27.10
N VAL A 177 1.01 -24.33 -26.23
CA VAL A 177 0.60 -23.45 -25.12
C VAL A 177 0.99 -22.01 -25.45
N ASN A 178 0.02 -21.23 -25.91
CA ASN A 178 0.18 -19.83 -26.29
C ASN A 178 -0.90 -18.94 -25.63
N SER A 179 -0.91 -17.64 -25.95
CA SER A 179 -1.82 -16.64 -25.39
C SER A 179 -3.31 -16.85 -25.66
N TYR A 180 -3.68 -17.83 -26.47
CA TYR A 180 -5.08 -18.20 -26.76
C TYR A 180 -5.46 -19.56 -26.18
N THR A 181 -4.51 -20.32 -25.64
CA THR A 181 -4.76 -21.66 -25.10
C THR A 181 -5.43 -21.55 -23.73
N CYS A 182 -6.61 -22.15 -23.60
CA CYS A 182 -7.44 -22.12 -22.40
C CYS A 182 -7.44 -23.46 -21.67
N PHE A 183 -7.27 -23.40 -20.34
CA PHE A 183 -7.31 -24.54 -19.42
C PHE A 183 -8.34 -24.27 -18.33
N GLU A 184 -9.09 -25.30 -17.94
CA GLU A 184 -10.10 -25.22 -16.87
C GLU A 184 -9.95 -26.40 -15.91
N GLN A 185 -9.82 -26.11 -14.62
CA GLN A 185 -9.83 -27.11 -13.54
C GLN A 185 -11.27 -27.57 -13.25
N GLN A 186 -11.48 -28.87 -13.03
CA GLN A 186 -12.84 -29.44 -12.89
C GLN A 186 -13.10 -30.19 -11.58
N ASN A 187 -12.10 -30.26 -10.70
CA ASN A 187 -12.15 -30.83 -9.36
C ASN A 187 -11.01 -30.28 -8.49
N ASP A 188 -11.04 -30.57 -7.18
CA ASP A 188 -9.88 -30.37 -6.32
C ASP A 188 -8.75 -31.34 -6.71
N ILE A 189 -7.50 -30.86 -6.68
CA ILE A 189 -6.29 -31.63 -7.01
C ILE A 189 -5.39 -31.72 -5.77
N SER A 190 -4.87 -32.91 -5.46
CA SER A 190 -3.88 -33.10 -4.41
C SER A 190 -2.49 -33.30 -5.02
N MET A 191 -1.50 -32.56 -4.52
CA MET A 191 -0.10 -32.73 -4.92
C MET A 191 0.65 -33.76 -4.04
N ALA A 192 -0.04 -34.42 -3.09
CA ALA A 192 0.59 -35.31 -2.10
C ALA A 192 1.38 -36.45 -2.77
N ASN A 193 0.80 -37.09 -3.79
CA ASN A 193 1.44 -38.19 -4.53
C ASN A 193 2.66 -37.74 -5.38
N TYR A 194 2.77 -36.43 -5.66
CA TYR A 194 3.91 -35.83 -6.37
C TYR A 194 5.06 -35.43 -5.42
N ASN A 195 4.75 -35.11 -4.16
CA ASN A 195 5.74 -34.69 -3.16
C ASN A 195 6.65 -35.83 -2.67
N ASP A 196 6.20 -37.07 -2.90
CA ASP A 196 6.80 -38.29 -2.42
C ASP A 196 7.42 -39.07 -3.58
N GLN A 197 8.18 -38.42 -4.44
CA GLN A 197 8.98 -39.11 -5.46
C GLN A 197 10.47 -38.77 -5.21
N CYS A 198 11.43 -39.59 -5.67
CA CYS A 198 12.87 -39.36 -5.41
C CYS A 198 13.62 -38.92 -6.68
N GLY A 199 14.71 -38.16 -6.49
CA GLY A 199 15.59 -37.73 -7.56
C GLY A 199 15.06 -36.53 -8.35
N TRP A 200 15.56 -36.34 -9.58
CA TRP A 200 15.05 -35.33 -10.51
C TRP A 200 13.57 -35.56 -10.86
N GLU A 201 13.01 -36.73 -10.54
CA GLU A 201 11.64 -37.12 -10.88
C GLU A 201 10.63 -36.87 -9.76
N GLY A 202 11.05 -36.30 -8.61
CA GLY A 202 10.18 -36.25 -7.44
C GLY A 202 10.04 -34.97 -6.65
N ASN A 203 10.39 -33.86 -7.29
CA ASN A 203 9.91 -32.56 -6.86
C ASN A 203 8.97 -32.05 -7.95
N TRP A 204 7.86 -31.41 -7.55
CA TRP A 204 7.08 -30.63 -8.50
C TRP A 204 7.99 -29.59 -9.17
N TYR A 205 8.01 -29.58 -10.49
CA TYR A 205 8.63 -28.51 -11.25
C TYR A 205 7.54 -27.57 -11.75
N GLN A 206 7.80 -26.29 -11.56
CA GLN A 206 6.91 -25.21 -11.95
C GLN A 206 6.49 -25.26 -13.43
N ILE A 207 5.21 -24.99 -13.71
CA ILE A 207 4.70 -24.77 -15.06
C ILE A 207 5.32 -23.47 -15.59
N GLY A 208 6.07 -23.56 -16.68
CA GLY A 208 6.90 -22.47 -17.15
C GLY A 208 8.25 -22.44 -16.42
N LEU A 209 9.17 -23.30 -16.84
CA LEU A 209 10.39 -23.59 -16.10
C LEU A 209 11.41 -22.45 -16.07
N SER A 210 11.40 -21.57 -17.08
CA SER A 210 12.34 -20.46 -17.19
C SER A 210 11.76 -19.32 -18.03
N ALA A 211 12.40 -18.15 -18.01
CA ALA A 211 12.06 -17.04 -18.90
C ALA A 211 12.13 -17.41 -20.41
N SER A 212 12.87 -18.47 -20.77
CA SER A 212 12.91 -19.00 -22.13
C SER A 212 11.68 -19.85 -22.47
N TYR A 213 11.04 -20.45 -21.49
CA TYR A 213 9.86 -21.31 -21.63
C TYR A 213 8.77 -20.91 -20.62
N PRO A 214 8.21 -19.68 -20.72
CA PRO A 214 7.19 -19.23 -19.79
C PRO A 214 5.82 -19.81 -20.14
N PHE A 215 4.93 -19.89 -19.14
CA PHE A 215 3.50 -20.10 -19.39
C PHE A 215 2.89 -18.82 -19.97
N THR A 216 2.06 -18.97 -21.01
CA THR A 216 1.45 -17.83 -21.72
C THR A 216 -0.07 -17.94 -21.88
N GLY A 217 -0.70 -19.03 -21.44
CA GLY A 217 -2.13 -19.29 -21.66
C GLY A 217 -3.08 -18.69 -20.61
N TYR A 218 -4.36 -19.08 -20.74
CA TYR A 218 -5.44 -18.83 -19.77
C TYR A 218 -5.66 -20.07 -18.90
N TYR A 219 -5.52 -19.93 -17.59
CA TYR A 219 -5.81 -21.00 -16.63
C TYR A 219 -6.91 -20.56 -15.66
N ASP A 220 -8.07 -21.20 -15.74
CA ASP A 220 -9.16 -21.02 -14.79
C ASP A 220 -9.19 -22.16 -13.77
N GLY A 221 -8.95 -21.83 -12.51
CA GLY A 221 -9.11 -22.75 -11.39
C GLY A 221 -10.58 -23.12 -11.12
N ASN A 222 -11.54 -22.40 -11.72
CA ASN A 222 -12.98 -22.66 -11.61
C ASN A 222 -13.48 -22.77 -10.15
N GLY A 223 -12.81 -22.06 -9.24
CA GLY A 223 -13.09 -22.08 -7.80
C GLY A 223 -12.55 -23.31 -7.05
N TYR A 224 -11.88 -24.25 -7.71
CA TYR A 224 -11.32 -25.44 -7.09
C TYR A 224 -9.96 -25.18 -6.42
N THR A 225 -9.54 -26.14 -5.60
CA THR A 225 -8.32 -26.07 -4.80
C THR A 225 -7.25 -27.04 -5.30
N ILE A 226 -6.01 -26.57 -5.38
CA ILE A 226 -4.81 -27.42 -5.44
C ILE A 226 -4.18 -27.46 -4.04
N ARG A 227 -4.03 -28.65 -3.45
CA ARG A 227 -3.59 -28.85 -2.06
C ARG A 227 -2.20 -29.46 -1.96
N ASP A 228 -1.53 -29.13 -0.86
CA ASP A 228 -0.31 -29.78 -0.40
C ASP A 228 0.88 -29.65 -1.37
N LEU A 229 0.96 -28.57 -2.16
CA LEU A 229 2.11 -28.33 -3.06
C LEU A 229 3.42 -28.19 -2.27
N LYS A 230 4.44 -29.01 -2.57
CA LYS A 230 5.75 -28.95 -1.91
C LYS A 230 6.87 -28.68 -2.90
N MET A 231 7.66 -27.64 -2.64
CA MET A 231 8.85 -27.29 -3.43
C MET A 231 9.96 -26.86 -2.47
N LEU A 232 11.02 -27.68 -2.29
CA LEU A 232 12.03 -27.44 -1.24
C LEU A 232 13.46 -27.21 -1.76
N ASP A 233 13.62 -26.93 -3.05
CA ASP A 233 14.94 -26.60 -3.60
C ASP A 233 15.36 -25.19 -3.18
N LYS A 234 16.27 -25.11 -2.20
CA LYS A 234 16.84 -23.87 -1.66
C LYS A 234 17.52 -22.97 -2.70
N ASN A 235 17.85 -23.50 -3.88
CA ASN A 235 18.47 -22.73 -4.96
C ASN A 235 17.50 -22.36 -6.08
N ALA A 236 16.24 -22.81 -6.01
CA ALA A 236 15.25 -22.54 -7.03
C ALA A 236 14.92 -21.04 -7.12
N VAL A 237 14.80 -20.57 -8.35
CA VAL A 237 14.27 -19.24 -8.68
C VAL A 237 12.93 -19.44 -9.39
N GLY A 238 11.92 -18.67 -9.00
CA GLY A 238 10.60 -18.83 -9.58
C GLY A 238 9.82 -20.02 -9.01
N ALA A 239 10.14 -20.49 -7.80
CA ALA A 239 9.43 -21.63 -7.22
C ALA A 239 7.98 -21.25 -6.88
N SER A 240 7.05 -21.89 -7.58
CA SER A 240 5.59 -21.69 -7.53
C SER A 240 4.89 -22.72 -8.42
N LEU A 241 3.55 -22.77 -8.41
CA LEU A 241 2.82 -23.61 -9.36
C LEU A 241 3.13 -23.24 -10.83
N PHE A 242 3.01 -21.95 -11.16
CA PHE A 242 3.42 -21.36 -12.43
C PHE A 242 4.71 -20.58 -12.22
N GLY A 243 5.84 -21.08 -12.70
CA GLY A 243 7.15 -20.49 -12.44
C GLY A 243 7.29 -19.14 -13.12
N PHE A 244 7.63 -19.17 -14.40
CA PHE A 244 7.74 -18.00 -15.25
C PHE A 244 6.50 -17.87 -16.10
N VAL A 245 5.86 -16.71 -16.07
CA VAL A 245 4.70 -16.39 -16.90
C VAL A 245 4.98 -15.20 -17.81
N ASN A 246 4.28 -15.12 -18.94
CA ASN A 246 4.36 -14.01 -19.88
C ASN A 246 3.01 -13.84 -20.59
N GLN A 247 2.34 -12.70 -20.37
CA GLN A 247 1.01 -12.42 -20.92
C GLN A 247 -0.04 -13.48 -20.55
N ALA A 248 0.15 -14.14 -19.40
CA ALA A 248 -0.75 -15.18 -18.94
C ALA A 248 -1.95 -14.58 -18.21
N ILE A 249 -3.03 -15.34 -18.18
CA ILE A 249 -4.21 -15.04 -17.35
C ILE A 249 -4.44 -16.23 -16.42
N ILE A 250 -4.46 -15.97 -15.12
CA ILE A 250 -4.71 -17.00 -14.10
C ILE A 250 -5.89 -16.53 -13.24
N SER A 251 -6.96 -17.32 -13.19
CA SER A 251 -8.21 -16.94 -12.54
C SER A 251 -8.72 -18.01 -11.57
N ASN A 252 -9.44 -17.59 -10.53
CA ASN A 252 -10.29 -18.43 -9.66
C ASN A 252 -9.62 -19.68 -9.06
N LEU A 253 -8.31 -19.62 -8.81
CA LEU A 253 -7.54 -20.75 -8.30
C LEU A 253 -7.28 -20.61 -6.80
N THR A 254 -7.51 -21.67 -6.03
CA THR A 254 -7.10 -21.75 -4.63
C THR A 254 -5.88 -22.66 -4.47
N ILE A 255 -4.81 -22.17 -3.82
CA ILE A 255 -3.72 -23.01 -3.31
C ILE A 255 -3.84 -23.13 -1.79
N GLU A 256 -3.85 -24.35 -1.27
CA GLU A 256 -3.95 -24.61 0.18
C GLU A 256 -2.80 -25.50 0.67
N LYS A 257 -2.23 -25.18 1.84
CA LYS A 257 -1.16 -25.96 2.50
C LYS A 257 0.10 -26.15 1.65
N ALA A 258 0.46 -25.14 0.85
CA ALA A 258 1.72 -25.19 0.12
C ALA A 258 2.91 -24.98 1.06
N THR A 259 4.01 -25.70 0.83
CA THR A 259 5.30 -25.50 1.51
C THR A 259 6.39 -25.26 0.46
N ILE A 260 6.83 -24.01 0.35
CA ILE A 260 7.72 -23.55 -0.71
C ILE A 260 8.96 -22.92 -0.09
N THR A 261 10.13 -23.46 -0.43
CA THR A 261 11.45 -22.94 -0.08
C THR A 261 12.30 -22.76 -1.33
N GLY A 262 12.94 -21.59 -1.46
CA GLY A 262 13.80 -21.30 -2.61
C GLY A 262 14.73 -20.10 -2.40
N TYR A 263 15.37 -19.64 -3.48
CA TYR A 263 16.29 -18.51 -3.44
C TYR A 263 15.59 -17.17 -3.68
N GLY A 264 14.73 -17.04 -4.69
CA GLY A 264 14.07 -15.77 -5.00
C GLY A 264 12.96 -15.89 -6.03
N ALA A 265 12.15 -14.83 -6.17
CA ALA A 265 10.93 -14.84 -6.99
C ALA A 265 10.00 -16.00 -6.59
N LEU A 266 9.71 -16.16 -5.29
CA LEU A 266 8.92 -17.27 -4.79
C LEU A 266 7.47 -16.84 -4.55
N SER A 267 6.53 -17.74 -4.83
CA SER A 267 5.13 -17.62 -4.39
C SER A 267 4.41 -18.95 -4.48
N ALA A 268 3.13 -19.00 -4.09
CA ALA A 268 2.31 -20.19 -4.32
C ALA A 268 1.81 -20.32 -5.77
N ILE A 269 1.54 -19.20 -6.45
CA ILE A 269 0.90 -19.20 -7.78
C ILE A 269 1.89 -18.83 -8.88
N VAL A 270 2.43 -17.62 -8.89
CA VAL A 270 3.32 -17.10 -9.94
C VAL A 270 4.70 -16.74 -9.41
N GLY A 271 5.76 -17.33 -9.95
CA GLY A 271 7.12 -17.07 -9.50
C GLY A 271 7.62 -15.72 -10.02
N ALA A 272 7.75 -15.62 -11.34
CA ALA A 272 8.19 -14.43 -12.04
C ALA A 272 7.30 -14.08 -13.23
N VAL A 273 6.91 -12.82 -13.34
CA VAL A 273 6.21 -12.25 -14.49
C VAL A 273 7.24 -11.61 -15.40
N THR A 274 7.35 -12.14 -16.62
CA THR A 274 8.38 -11.76 -17.61
C THR A 274 7.76 -11.24 -18.89
N THR A 275 8.55 -10.57 -19.74
CA THR A 275 8.15 -10.27 -21.13
C THR A 275 9.25 -10.69 -22.12
N LYS A 276 8.83 -11.18 -23.28
CA LYS A 276 9.70 -11.34 -24.46
C LYS A 276 9.38 -10.22 -25.46
N GLY A 277 10.10 -9.10 -25.33
CA GLY A 277 10.15 -8.03 -26.33
C GLY A 277 8.95 -7.09 -26.34
N GLY A 278 9.14 -5.87 -25.82
CA GLY A 278 8.46 -4.60 -26.16
C GLY A 278 6.93 -4.51 -26.22
N SER A 279 6.18 -5.58 -25.98
CA SER A 279 4.74 -5.64 -26.18
C SER A 279 3.98 -5.09 -24.97
N ILE A 280 2.82 -4.49 -25.23
CA ILE A 280 1.92 -3.83 -24.28
C ILE A 280 1.03 -4.83 -23.50
N ASN A 281 1.01 -6.10 -23.92
CA ASN A 281 0.15 -7.15 -23.35
C ASN A 281 0.52 -7.45 -21.90
N LYS A 282 -0.49 -7.55 -21.04
CA LYS A 282 -0.37 -7.61 -19.58
C LYS A 282 -0.57 -9.03 -19.06
N THR A 283 0.06 -9.36 -17.94
CA THR A 283 -0.31 -10.55 -17.16
C THR A 283 -1.43 -10.19 -16.18
N PHE A 284 -2.43 -11.05 -16.06
CA PHE A 284 -3.59 -10.83 -15.20
C PHE A 284 -3.79 -11.99 -14.22
N ILE A 285 -3.92 -11.69 -12.94
CA ILE A 285 -4.21 -12.68 -11.89
C ILE A 285 -5.47 -12.24 -11.16
N LYS A 286 -6.52 -13.08 -11.16
CA LYS A 286 -7.83 -12.70 -10.62
C LYS A 286 -8.45 -13.76 -9.73
N GLY A 287 -9.08 -13.34 -8.63
CA GLY A 287 -9.91 -14.26 -7.83
C GLY A 287 -9.12 -15.40 -7.19
N CYS A 288 -7.80 -15.29 -7.12
CA CYS A 288 -6.94 -16.36 -6.63
C CYS A 288 -6.76 -16.26 -5.11
N VAL A 289 -6.70 -17.42 -4.45
CA VAL A 289 -6.62 -17.52 -2.99
C VAL A 289 -5.44 -18.41 -2.59
N VAL A 290 -4.62 -17.97 -1.64
CA VAL A 290 -3.57 -18.80 -1.04
C VAL A 290 -3.81 -18.89 0.46
N LYS A 291 -4.00 -20.10 0.98
CA LYS A 291 -4.33 -20.28 2.40
C LYS A 291 -3.50 -21.34 3.11
N LYS A 292 -3.15 -21.07 4.38
CA LYS A 292 -2.43 -22.00 5.26
C LYS A 292 -1.08 -22.47 4.68
N SER A 293 -0.42 -21.62 3.90
CA SER A 293 0.81 -21.96 3.20
C SER A 293 2.03 -21.32 3.88
N THR A 294 3.18 -21.98 3.74
CA THR A 294 4.49 -21.45 4.16
C THR A 294 5.35 -21.22 2.92
N ILE A 295 5.77 -19.97 2.71
CA ILE A 295 6.60 -19.56 1.59
C ILE A 295 7.80 -18.83 2.18
N GLU A 296 8.98 -19.43 2.07
CA GLU A 296 10.18 -18.93 2.72
C GLU A 296 11.40 -18.98 1.82
N SER A 297 12.19 -17.91 1.86
CA SER A 297 13.49 -17.95 1.22
C SER A 297 14.48 -18.78 2.05
N ARG A 298 15.54 -19.28 1.41
CA ARG A 298 16.56 -20.06 2.09
C ARG A 298 17.16 -19.29 3.26
N SER A 299 17.41 -20.00 4.36
CA SER A 299 18.15 -19.51 5.51
C SER A 299 19.17 -20.56 5.95
N ASP A 300 20.35 -20.10 6.37
CA ASP A 300 21.39 -20.94 7.01
C ASP A 300 21.33 -20.88 8.55
N GLY A 301 20.29 -20.27 9.11
CA GLY A 301 20.11 -20.06 10.55
C GLY A 301 20.80 -18.80 11.10
N VAL A 302 21.59 -18.09 10.27
CA VAL A 302 22.25 -16.82 10.62
C VAL A 302 21.82 -15.71 9.67
N VAL A 303 21.72 -16.00 8.37
CA VAL A 303 21.36 -15.08 7.29
C VAL A 303 20.17 -15.67 6.51
N THR A 304 19.19 -14.83 6.23
CA THR A 304 18.12 -15.14 5.26
C THR A 304 18.52 -14.54 3.92
N ASP A 305 18.67 -15.39 2.91
CA ASP A 305 18.97 -14.98 1.54
C ASP A 305 17.69 -15.12 0.72
N GLY A 306 17.27 -14.04 0.05
CA GLY A 306 16.23 -14.14 -0.97
C GLY A 306 15.39 -12.90 -1.18
N MET A 307 15.05 -12.67 -2.44
CA MET A 307 14.43 -11.44 -2.90
C MET A 307 13.09 -11.74 -3.57
N ALA A 308 12.15 -10.80 -3.47
CA ALA A 308 10.88 -10.84 -4.17
C ALA A 308 10.05 -12.09 -3.81
N ILE A 309 9.57 -12.13 -2.56
CA ILE A 309 8.77 -13.24 -2.03
C ILE A 309 7.33 -12.75 -1.83
N GLY A 310 6.37 -13.38 -2.48
CA GLY A 310 4.95 -13.03 -2.36
C GLY A 310 4.06 -14.24 -2.13
N GLY A 311 2.83 -14.04 -1.68
CA GLY A 311 1.85 -15.12 -1.60
C GLY A 311 1.33 -15.55 -2.97
N ILE A 312 0.99 -14.57 -3.82
CA ILE A 312 0.41 -14.78 -5.16
C ILE A 312 1.46 -14.66 -6.25
N ALA A 313 2.31 -13.62 -6.19
CA ALA A 313 3.33 -13.36 -7.19
C ALA A 313 4.68 -13.04 -6.53
N GLY A 314 5.77 -13.66 -6.99
CA GLY A 314 7.11 -13.39 -6.48
C GLY A 314 7.67 -12.09 -7.03
N MET A 315 8.00 -12.09 -8.32
CA MET A 315 8.71 -11.00 -8.99
C MET A 315 8.03 -10.52 -10.28
N VAL A 316 8.19 -9.23 -10.58
CA VAL A 316 7.86 -8.61 -11.88
C VAL A 316 9.13 -8.05 -12.51
N ASP A 317 9.47 -8.54 -13.69
CA ASP A 317 10.66 -8.12 -14.45
C ASP A 317 10.55 -6.67 -14.96
N PRO A 318 11.68 -6.09 -15.43
CA PRO A 318 11.69 -4.72 -15.89
C PRO A 318 10.77 -4.51 -17.08
N ASN A 319 10.08 -3.37 -17.13
CA ASN A 319 9.14 -2.99 -18.20
C ASN A 319 7.91 -3.92 -18.34
N VAL A 320 7.59 -4.70 -17.30
CA VAL A 320 6.45 -5.60 -17.30
C VAL A 320 5.26 -4.98 -16.58
N ASN A 321 4.07 -5.22 -17.14
CA ASN A 321 2.79 -4.80 -16.57
C ASN A 321 2.09 -6.00 -15.92
N LEU A 322 1.84 -5.90 -14.61
CA LEU A 322 1.07 -6.90 -13.85
C LEU A 322 -0.19 -6.26 -13.27
N TRP A 323 -1.32 -6.95 -13.40
CA TRP A 323 -2.54 -6.62 -12.68
C TRP A 323 -3.03 -7.81 -11.86
N ILE A 324 -3.19 -7.60 -10.55
CA ILE A 324 -3.80 -8.52 -9.60
C ILE A 324 -5.15 -7.96 -9.13
N ASP A 325 -6.22 -8.72 -9.25
CA ASP A 325 -7.56 -8.31 -8.82
C ASP A 325 -8.25 -9.35 -7.93
N SER A 326 -8.98 -8.91 -6.92
CA SER A 326 -9.86 -9.79 -6.12
C SER A 326 -9.13 -11.01 -5.53
N CYS A 327 -7.85 -10.90 -5.23
CA CYS A 327 -7.03 -12.00 -4.71
C CYS A 327 -6.90 -11.95 -3.19
N SER A 328 -6.65 -13.09 -2.54
CA SER A 328 -6.43 -13.12 -1.10
C SER A 328 -5.35 -14.10 -0.65
N VAL A 329 -4.69 -13.75 0.45
CA VAL A 329 -3.68 -14.58 1.11
C VAL A 329 -4.03 -14.69 2.59
N GLU A 330 -4.28 -15.90 3.07
CA GLU A 330 -4.97 -16.16 4.34
C GLU A 330 -4.23 -17.16 5.23
N ASP A 331 -3.98 -16.79 6.49
CA ASP A 331 -3.35 -17.67 7.49
C ASP A 331 -1.99 -18.25 7.02
N CYS A 332 -1.23 -17.47 6.25
CA CYS A 332 0.06 -17.89 5.69
C CYS A 332 1.26 -17.39 6.51
N THR A 333 2.42 -17.98 6.26
CA THR A 333 3.72 -17.45 6.71
C THR A 333 4.59 -17.17 5.49
N ILE A 334 5.00 -15.91 5.32
CA ILE A 334 5.80 -15.45 4.19
C ILE A 334 7.07 -14.79 4.72
N ASN A 335 8.23 -15.40 4.44
CA ASN A 335 9.52 -14.96 4.97
C ASN A 335 10.54 -14.77 3.84
N GLY A 336 11.27 -13.66 3.87
CA GLY A 336 12.36 -13.41 2.92
C GLY A 336 13.35 -12.37 3.43
N ALA A 337 14.27 -11.97 2.55
CA ALA A 337 15.31 -11.00 2.87
C ALA A 337 14.92 -9.59 2.40
N ILE A 338 14.52 -9.45 1.14
CA ILE A 338 14.24 -8.17 0.47
C ILE A 338 12.95 -8.27 -0.33
N ALA A 339 12.09 -7.24 -0.27
CA ALA A 339 10.85 -7.16 -1.03
C ALA A 339 9.95 -8.37 -0.78
N VAL A 340 9.40 -8.42 0.43
CA VAL A 340 8.52 -9.49 0.89
C VAL A 340 7.11 -8.92 1.05
N GLY A 341 6.17 -9.43 0.27
CA GLY A 341 4.78 -8.98 0.28
C GLY A 341 3.79 -10.08 0.63
N GLY A 342 2.66 -9.72 1.21
CA GLY A 342 1.55 -10.68 1.37
C GLY A 342 1.05 -11.21 0.03
N ILE A 343 0.94 -10.34 -0.98
CA ILE A 343 0.43 -10.69 -2.33
C ILE A 343 1.56 -10.71 -3.36
N LEU A 344 2.28 -9.59 -3.51
CA LEU A 344 3.39 -9.43 -4.45
C LEU A 344 4.71 -9.19 -3.70
N GLY A 345 5.74 -9.96 -4.01
CA GLY A 345 7.09 -9.72 -3.50
C GLY A 345 7.71 -8.41 -4.02
N GLY A 346 8.12 -8.39 -5.28
CA GLY A 346 8.93 -7.30 -5.86
C GLY A 346 8.64 -6.97 -7.32
N GLY A 347 8.45 -5.69 -7.64
CA GLY A 347 8.49 -5.16 -9.01
C GLY A 347 9.79 -4.40 -9.27
N THR A 348 10.49 -4.76 -10.34
CA THR A 348 11.79 -4.18 -10.70
C THR A 348 11.64 -2.89 -11.52
N VAL A 349 12.76 -2.30 -11.94
CA VAL A 349 12.82 -0.98 -12.60
C VAL A 349 11.88 -0.91 -13.80
N TYR A 350 11.09 0.15 -13.87
CA TYR A 350 10.08 0.42 -14.90
C TYR A 350 8.95 -0.60 -15.00
N SER A 351 8.80 -1.49 -14.02
CA SER A 351 7.59 -2.31 -13.92
C SER A 351 6.41 -1.45 -13.47
N MET A 352 5.22 -1.76 -14.01
CA MET A 352 3.97 -1.19 -13.54
C MET A 352 3.10 -2.28 -12.95
N THR A 353 2.77 -2.13 -11.67
CA THR A 353 1.90 -3.05 -10.95
C THR A 353 0.63 -2.35 -10.53
N GLN A 354 -0.50 -2.96 -10.85
CA GLN A 354 -1.82 -2.58 -10.34
C GLN A 354 -2.38 -3.70 -9.46
N ILE A 355 -2.81 -3.37 -8.24
CA ILE A 355 -3.48 -4.31 -7.34
C ILE A 355 -4.80 -3.72 -6.88
N THR A 356 -5.88 -4.45 -7.09
CA THR A 356 -7.25 -4.01 -6.82
C THR A 356 -7.98 -5.04 -5.96
N ASN A 357 -8.80 -4.56 -5.02
CA ASN A 357 -9.73 -5.39 -4.23
C ASN A 357 -9.08 -6.65 -3.63
N SER A 358 -7.84 -6.54 -3.15
CA SER A 358 -7.05 -7.69 -2.74
C SER A 358 -6.63 -7.62 -1.27
N HIS A 359 -6.55 -8.77 -0.62
CA HIS A 359 -6.54 -8.84 0.84
C HIS A 359 -5.49 -9.78 1.40
N ASN A 360 -4.73 -9.30 2.39
CA ASN A 360 -3.86 -10.13 3.21
C ASN A 360 -4.48 -10.32 4.59
N ARG A 361 -4.84 -11.57 4.92
CA ARG A 361 -5.62 -11.94 6.10
C ARG A 361 -4.84 -12.85 7.05
N ASN A 362 -4.60 -12.41 8.28
CA ASN A 362 -3.95 -13.17 9.35
C ASN A 362 -2.58 -13.77 8.97
N THR A 363 -1.96 -13.28 7.90
CA THR A 363 -0.68 -13.76 7.40
C THR A 363 0.45 -13.03 8.10
N LYS A 364 1.52 -13.75 8.42
CA LYS A 364 2.76 -13.16 8.92
C LYS A 364 3.70 -12.91 7.74
N VAL A 365 4.07 -11.65 7.52
CA VAL A 365 5.02 -11.23 6.48
C VAL A 365 6.28 -10.71 7.13
N THR A 366 7.43 -11.32 6.84
CA THR A 366 8.73 -10.94 7.43
C THR A 366 9.78 -10.66 6.35
N ALA A 367 10.33 -9.44 6.31
CA ALA A 367 11.53 -9.13 5.53
C ALA A 367 12.71 -8.88 6.47
N SER A 368 13.81 -9.59 6.23
CA SER A 368 14.99 -9.55 7.11
C SER A 368 15.81 -8.27 6.95
N TYR A 369 15.77 -7.63 5.77
CA TYR A 369 16.56 -6.42 5.47
C TYR A 369 15.72 -5.25 4.96
N ASN A 370 14.94 -5.42 3.90
CA ASN A 370 14.25 -4.29 3.26
C ASN A 370 12.85 -4.66 2.77
N CYS A 371 11.95 -3.68 2.84
CA CYS A 371 10.66 -3.69 2.14
C CYS A 371 9.77 -4.89 2.51
N ALA A 372 9.24 -4.89 3.73
CA ALA A 372 8.16 -5.78 4.15
C ALA A 372 6.80 -5.09 3.92
N GLY A 373 5.90 -5.69 3.14
CA GLY A 373 4.59 -5.13 2.84
C GLY A 373 3.44 -6.10 3.08
N GLY A 374 2.31 -5.64 3.62
CA GLY A 374 1.14 -6.51 3.75
C GLY A 374 0.52 -6.91 2.42
N ILE A 375 0.63 -6.09 1.38
CA ILE A 375 0.19 -6.41 0.02
C ILE A 375 1.39 -6.51 -0.92
N VAL A 376 2.25 -5.48 -0.96
CA VAL A 376 3.40 -5.40 -1.87
C VAL A 376 4.68 -5.18 -1.08
N GLY A 377 5.69 -6.03 -1.27
CA GLY A 377 7.02 -5.78 -0.70
C GLY A 377 7.62 -4.50 -1.26
N TYR A 378 7.93 -4.50 -2.56
CA TYR A 378 8.36 -3.32 -3.32
C TYR A 378 7.80 -3.34 -4.75
N ALA A 379 7.51 -2.18 -5.34
CA ALA A 379 7.27 -2.06 -6.78
C ALA A 379 7.68 -0.67 -7.28
N ASP A 380 8.20 -0.59 -8.50
CA ASP A 380 8.71 0.66 -9.07
C ASP A 380 7.58 1.65 -9.38
N THR A 381 6.63 1.28 -10.25
CA THR A 381 5.37 2.02 -10.39
C THR A 381 4.22 1.21 -9.80
N LEU A 382 3.59 1.74 -8.75
CA LEU A 382 2.62 1.01 -7.94
C LEU A 382 1.26 1.72 -7.84
N TYR A 383 0.21 1.01 -8.23
CA TYR A 383 -1.17 1.44 -8.04
C TYR A 383 -1.93 0.45 -7.17
N VAL A 384 -2.47 0.90 -6.02
CA VAL A 384 -3.21 0.05 -5.09
C VAL A 384 -4.57 0.65 -4.78
N TYR A 385 -5.63 -0.14 -4.99
CA TYR A 385 -7.02 0.31 -4.80
C TYR A 385 -7.83 -0.70 -3.98
N SER A 386 -8.56 -0.22 -2.98
CA SER A 386 -9.45 -1.05 -2.16
C SER A 386 -8.80 -2.32 -1.60
N CYS A 387 -7.52 -2.22 -1.22
CA CYS A 387 -6.80 -3.36 -0.65
C CYS A 387 -6.76 -3.28 0.87
N SER A 388 -6.67 -4.43 1.54
CA SER A 388 -6.61 -4.46 2.99
C SER A 388 -5.61 -5.45 3.57
N ASN A 389 -4.94 -5.04 4.63
CA ASN A 389 -4.11 -5.92 5.45
C ASN A 389 -4.62 -5.98 6.89
N ASN A 390 -4.79 -7.18 7.43
CA ASN A 390 -4.87 -7.39 8.89
C ASN A 390 -3.77 -8.33 9.42
N GLY A 391 -2.87 -8.80 8.53
CA GLY A 391 -1.72 -9.62 8.86
C GLY A 391 -0.61 -8.84 9.57
N THR A 392 0.27 -9.55 10.28
CA THR A 392 1.40 -8.92 10.99
C THR A 392 2.58 -8.73 10.05
N ILE A 393 3.08 -7.50 9.97
CA ILE A 393 4.19 -7.13 9.09
C ILE A 393 5.42 -6.81 9.93
N LYS A 394 6.52 -7.49 9.64
CA LYS A 394 7.80 -7.32 10.32
C LYS A 394 8.92 -7.07 9.31
N GLY A 395 9.35 -5.82 9.22
CA GLY A 395 10.61 -5.45 8.57
C GLY A 395 11.82 -5.69 9.47
N ALA A 396 12.98 -5.30 8.96
CA ALA A 396 14.26 -5.47 9.65
C ALA A 396 14.34 -4.69 10.97
N ALA A 397 15.08 -5.24 11.93
CA ALA A 397 15.43 -4.56 13.17
C ALA A 397 16.67 -3.66 12.98
N SER A 398 16.84 -2.62 13.80
CA SER A 398 18.03 -1.75 13.73
C SER A 398 19.34 -2.48 14.02
N THR A 399 19.29 -3.57 14.79
CA THR A 399 20.45 -4.40 15.13
C THR A 399 20.83 -5.38 14.03
N THR A 400 20.05 -5.48 12.95
CA THR A 400 20.37 -6.36 11.83
C THR A 400 21.61 -5.82 11.12
N ALA A 401 22.69 -6.61 11.15
CA ALA A 401 23.91 -6.30 10.41
C ALA A 401 23.62 -6.27 8.90
N PRO A 402 24.26 -5.38 8.12
CA PRO A 402 24.09 -5.38 6.68
C PRO A 402 24.51 -6.76 6.10
N PRO A 403 23.83 -7.22 5.03
CA PRO A 403 24.30 -8.36 4.25
C PRO A 403 25.78 -8.21 3.88
N GLY A 404 26.54 -9.31 3.94
CA GLY A 404 27.96 -9.30 3.55
C GLY A 404 28.16 -8.86 2.10
N ASN A 405 29.24 -8.15 1.81
CA ASN A 405 29.63 -7.65 0.46
C ASN A 405 28.68 -6.62 -0.19
N LEU A 406 27.87 -5.89 0.59
CA LEU A 406 27.12 -4.76 0.03
C LEU A 406 28.04 -3.60 -0.38
N PRO A 407 27.75 -2.92 -1.51
CA PRO A 407 28.34 -1.63 -1.83
C PRO A 407 28.23 -0.65 -0.64
N ALA A 408 29.24 0.21 -0.46
CA ALA A 408 29.33 1.14 0.66
C ALA A 408 28.12 2.08 0.84
N ASN A 409 27.27 2.21 -0.20
CA ASN A 409 26.12 3.11 -0.23
C ASN A 409 24.76 2.38 -0.27
N SER A 410 24.74 1.06 -0.05
CA SER A 410 23.48 0.30 -0.04
C SER A 410 22.57 0.74 1.11
N ILE A 411 21.29 0.90 0.81
CA ILE A 411 20.24 1.14 1.81
C ILE A 411 19.80 -0.22 2.38
N TYR A 412 19.79 -0.34 3.70
CA TYR A 412 19.33 -1.52 4.43
C TYR A 412 18.55 -1.11 5.67
N ASN A 413 17.73 -2.03 6.18
CA ASN A 413 16.84 -1.85 7.31
C ASN A 413 15.73 -0.80 7.10
N VAL A 414 15.24 -0.70 5.87
CA VAL A 414 14.26 0.32 5.45
C VAL A 414 13.00 -0.31 4.88
N GLY A 415 11.85 0.32 5.17
CA GLY A 415 10.59 0.05 4.49
C GLY A 415 9.83 -1.10 5.13
N ALA A 416 8.90 -0.77 6.02
CA ALA A 416 7.88 -1.69 6.49
C ALA A 416 6.52 -1.01 6.38
N GLY A 417 5.60 -1.62 5.64
CA GLY A 417 4.30 -1.03 5.31
C GLY A 417 3.14 -1.99 5.49
N GLY A 418 2.02 -1.54 6.04
CA GLY A 418 0.81 -2.37 6.11
C GLY A 418 0.23 -2.70 4.73
N ILE A 419 0.41 -1.83 3.73
CA ILE A 419 0.06 -2.12 2.32
C ILE A 419 1.33 -2.33 1.48
N ALA A 420 2.25 -1.36 1.46
CA ALA A 420 3.46 -1.40 0.65
C ALA A 420 4.73 -1.19 1.49
N GLY A 421 5.68 -2.12 1.45
CA GLY A 421 6.96 -1.97 2.16
C GLY A 421 7.76 -0.78 1.64
N GLY A 422 7.86 -0.67 0.32
CA GLY A 422 8.32 0.54 -0.36
C GLY A 422 7.84 0.63 -1.80
N SER A 423 8.13 1.75 -2.44
CA SER A 423 7.83 1.93 -3.87
C SER A 423 8.78 2.92 -4.55
N GLY A 424 8.78 2.87 -5.88
CA GLY A 424 9.09 4.05 -6.68
C GLY A 424 7.93 5.05 -6.61
N LEU A 425 7.33 5.38 -7.74
CA LEU A 425 6.07 6.14 -7.79
C LEU A 425 4.92 5.29 -7.26
N SER A 426 4.08 5.84 -6.36
CA SER A 426 2.88 5.13 -5.93
C SER A 426 1.63 5.99 -5.76
N THR A 427 0.48 5.37 -6.03
CA THR A 427 -0.85 5.89 -5.71
C THR A 427 -1.63 4.81 -4.97
N ILE A 428 -2.02 5.09 -3.74
CA ILE A 428 -2.74 4.16 -2.86
C ILE A 428 -4.05 4.82 -2.44
N ILE A 429 -5.16 4.21 -2.86
CA ILE A 429 -6.49 4.75 -2.64
C ILE A 429 -7.36 3.71 -1.94
N SER A 430 -8.22 4.18 -1.03
CA SER A 430 -9.28 3.36 -0.43
C SER A 430 -8.76 2.12 0.31
N SER A 431 -7.50 2.15 0.77
CA SER A 431 -6.82 0.99 1.32
C SER A 431 -6.69 1.08 2.84
N ARG A 432 -6.71 -0.08 3.51
CA ARG A 432 -6.82 -0.16 4.98
C ARG A 432 -5.80 -1.11 5.57
N ASN A 433 -5.13 -0.67 6.63
CA ASN A 433 -4.33 -1.55 7.46
C ASN A 433 -4.91 -1.64 8.87
N SER A 434 -5.06 -2.86 9.37
CA SER A 434 -5.40 -3.17 10.76
C SER A 434 -4.38 -4.08 11.43
N GLY A 435 -3.41 -4.60 10.65
CA GLY A 435 -2.33 -5.42 11.15
C GLY A 435 -1.22 -4.59 11.80
N THR A 436 -0.53 -5.17 12.77
CA THR A 436 0.63 -4.50 13.38
C THR A 436 1.80 -4.44 12.40
N VAL A 437 2.47 -3.29 12.31
CA VAL A 437 3.65 -3.07 11.44
C VAL A 437 4.84 -2.71 12.31
N GLN A 438 5.94 -3.44 12.14
CA GLN A 438 7.19 -3.24 12.88
C GLN A 438 8.37 -3.15 11.92
N GLY A 439 9.34 -2.27 12.21
CA GLY A 439 10.59 -2.18 11.45
C GLY A 439 11.56 -1.17 12.06
N SER A 440 12.73 -0.97 11.47
CA SER A 440 13.71 0.00 11.97
C SER A 440 13.45 1.41 11.42
N ARG A 441 13.52 1.57 10.10
CA ARG A 441 13.42 2.86 9.42
C ARG A 441 12.31 2.87 8.37
N GLY A 442 11.54 3.96 8.31
CA GLY A 442 10.51 4.13 7.27
C GLY A 442 9.40 3.10 7.46
N VAL A 443 8.68 3.24 8.58
CA VAL A 443 7.60 2.32 8.96
C VAL A 443 6.27 3.05 8.86
N GLY A 444 5.33 2.51 8.09
CA GLY A 444 4.02 3.11 7.85
C GLY A 444 2.87 2.12 7.89
N GLY A 445 1.68 2.56 8.32
CA GLY A 445 0.48 1.72 8.24
C GLY A 445 0.02 1.46 6.79
N ILE A 446 0.32 2.36 5.86
CA ILE A 446 0.02 2.17 4.42
C ILE A 446 1.30 1.92 3.65
N ILE A 447 2.26 2.85 3.67
CA ILE A 447 3.55 2.72 2.98
C ILE A 447 4.73 2.96 3.91
N GLY A 448 5.74 2.10 3.84
CA GLY A 448 6.96 2.22 4.64
C GLY A 448 7.86 3.36 4.16
N SER A 449 8.53 3.17 3.01
CA SER A 449 9.54 4.12 2.51
C SER A 449 9.57 4.21 0.98
N THR A 450 9.79 5.41 0.45
CA THR A 450 10.13 5.63 -0.97
C THR A 450 11.57 6.11 -1.18
N LEU A 451 12.44 5.86 -0.20
CA LEU A 451 13.85 6.27 -0.21
C LEU A 451 14.61 5.60 -1.36
N VAL A 452 15.28 6.42 -2.17
CA VAL A 452 16.05 5.98 -3.37
C VAL A 452 17.53 5.84 -3.07
N THR A 453 18.13 6.86 -2.44
CA THR A 453 19.55 6.87 -2.05
C THR A 453 19.73 7.83 -0.88
N THR A 454 20.80 7.65 -0.11
CA THR A 454 21.25 8.56 0.94
C THR A 454 22.52 9.33 0.58
N GLN A 455 23.20 8.96 -0.53
CA GLN A 455 24.46 9.56 -0.97
C GLN A 455 24.47 9.92 -2.47
N PRO A 456 25.11 11.06 -2.85
CA PRO A 456 25.69 12.10 -1.99
C PRO A 456 24.63 12.88 -1.21
N LYS A 457 23.34 12.66 -1.52
CA LYS A 457 22.17 13.29 -0.92
C LYS A 457 21.01 12.33 -0.81
N THR A 458 20.09 12.63 0.10
CA THR A 458 18.90 11.82 0.32
C THR A 458 17.79 12.13 -0.68
N TYR A 459 17.35 11.12 -1.44
CA TYR A 459 16.29 11.24 -2.44
C TYR A 459 15.13 10.30 -2.15
N TYR A 460 13.91 10.75 -2.46
CA TYR A 460 12.67 10.04 -2.21
C TYR A 460 11.77 10.15 -3.44
N ASN A 461 11.01 9.10 -3.73
CA ASN A 461 9.98 9.15 -4.77
C ASN A 461 8.65 9.66 -4.21
N ASN A 462 7.76 10.01 -5.13
CA ASN A 462 6.42 10.49 -4.84
C ASN A 462 5.47 9.36 -4.45
N THR A 463 4.65 9.61 -3.43
CA THR A 463 3.53 8.76 -3.06
C THR A 463 2.27 9.57 -2.78
N PHE A 464 1.13 9.05 -3.23
CA PHE A 464 -0.18 9.65 -3.02
C PHE A 464 -1.06 8.70 -2.21
N ILE A 465 -1.54 9.17 -1.06
CA ILE A 465 -2.39 8.41 -0.14
C ILE A 465 -3.73 9.12 -0.02
N VAL A 466 -4.80 8.45 -0.47
CA VAL A 466 -6.12 9.07 -0.56
C VAL A 466 -7.16 8.11 0.01
N PHE A 467 -8.04 8.58 0.89
CA PHE A 467 -9.06 7.74 1.53
C PHE A 467 -8.46 6.46 2.12
N CYS A 468 -7.38 6.56 2.89
CA CYS A 468 -6.75 5.40 3.52
C CYS A 468 -6.88 5.46 5.03
N SER A 469 -6.86 4.29 5.67
CA SER A 469 -6.92 4.19 7.12
C SER A 469 -5.90 3.22 7.68
N ASN A 470 -5.37 3.56 8.85
CA ASN A 470 -4.57 2.65 9.66
C ASN A 470 -5.15 2.51 11.06
N SER A 471 -5.43 1.28 11.48
CA SER A 471 -5.82 0.93 12.85
C SER A 471 -4.84 0.00 13.56
N GLY A 472 -3.88 -0.56 12.82
CA GLY A 472 -2.80 -1.36 13.38
C GLY A 472 -1.75 -0.51 14.08
N ASN A 473 -1.13 -1.04 15.14
CA ASN A 473 -0.04 -0.37 15.82
C ASN A 473 1.21 -0.34 14.94
N ILE A 474 1.91 0.80 14.94
CA ILE A 474 3.09 1.06 14.11
C ILE A 474 4.28 1.35 15.02
N ASN A 475 5.26 0.44 15.03
CA ASN A 475 6.42 0.54 15.91
C ASN A 475 7.72 0.51 15.10
N GLY A 476 8.67 1.36 15.47
CA GLY A 476 10.01 1.26 14.93
C GLY A 476 10.99 2.24 15.57
N ASP A 477 12.10 2.50 14.90
CA ASP A 477 13.15 3.36 15.45
C ASP A 477 13.10 4.78 14.88
N SER A 478 13.04 4.92 13.56
CA SER A 478 13.14 6.22 12.88
C SER A 478 12.18 6.36 11.70
N TYR A 479 11.61 7.56 11.55
CA TYR A 479 10.65 7.91 10.49
C TYR A 479 9.43 6.98 10.48
N ILE A 480 8.67 7.07 11.58
CA ILE A 480 7.51 6.23 11.83
C ILE A 480 6.25 7.07 11.61
N GLY A 481 5.37 6.61 10.72
CA GLY A 481 4.12 7.30 10.42
C GLY A 481 2.91 6.39 10.51
N GLY A 482 1.75 6.93 10.89
CA GLY A 482 0.53 6.12 10.94
C GLY A 482 0.11 5.65 9.54
N LEU A 483 0.36 6.44 8.50
CA LEU A 483 0.12 6.06 7.10
C LEU A 483 1.42 5.90 6.31
N CYS A 484 2.34 6.87 6.40
CA CYS A 484 3.57 6.93 5.61
C CYS A 484 4.79 7.08 6.51
N GLY A 485 5.75 6.15 6.44
CA GLY A 485 7.01 6.27 7.18
C GLY A 485 7.86 7.44 6.67
N GLU A 486 8.41 7.30 5.45
CA GLU A 486 9.14 8.37 4.77
C GLU A 486 8.90 8.42 3.26
N ALA A 487 8.55 9.60 2.72
CA ALA A 487 8.36 9.82 1.29
C ALA A 487 8.27 11.30 0.91
N GLN A 488 8.24 11.60 -0.40
CA GLN A 488 7.56 12.82 -0.89
C GLN A 488 6.06 12.53 -0.96
N LEU A 489 5.26 13.23 -0.16
CA LEU A 489 3.88 12.79 0.14
C LEU A 489 2.81 13.79 -0.31
N GLY A 490 1.80 13.29 -1.02
CA GLY A 490 0.46 13.88 -1.08
C GLY A 490 -0.53 13.03 -0.28
N ALA A 491 -1.19 13.59 0.73
CA ALA A 491 -2.17 12.87 1.54
C ALA A 491 -3.51 13.60 1.64
N TYR A 492 -4.61 12.88 1.41
CA TYR A 492 -5.96 13.44 1.43
C TYR A 492 -6.98 12.52 2.09
N LYS A 493 -7.89 13.07 2.91
CA LYS A 493 -9.02 12.35 3.54
C LYS A 493 -8.64 10.97 4.13
N SER A 494 -7.50 10.93 4.81
CA SER A 494 -6.94 9.71 5.35
C SER A 494 -6.65 9.87 6.84
N TYR A 495 -6.71 8.78 7.59
CA TYR A 495 -6.61 8.86 9.05
C TYR A 495 -5.90 7.69 9.71
N ASN A 496 -5.34 7.95 10.88
CA ASN A 496 -4.73 6.96 11.74
C ASN A 496 -5.49 6.82 13.07
N GLU A 497 -5.72 5.59 13.50
CA GLU A 497 -6.21 5.22 14.81
C GLU A 497 -5.31 4.20 15.53
N GLY A 498 -4.26 3.70 14.88
CA GLY A 498 -3.24 2.88 15.51
C GLY A 498 -2.30 3.69 16.41
N MET A 499 -1.78 3.08 17.46
CA MET A 499 -0.72 3.70 18.27
C MET A 499 0.58 3.75 17.45
N ILE A 500 1.33 4.84 17.60
CA ILE A 500 2.60 5.06 16.91
C ILE A 500 3.72 5.23 17.92
N GLU A 501 4.78 4.45 17.76
CA GLU A 501 5.96 4.50 18.63
C GLU A 501 7.26 4.51 17.83
N ALA A 502 8.06 5.56 18.01
CA ALA A 502 9.42 5.66 17.48
C ALA A 502 10.45 5.66 18.61
N ASN A 503 11.29 4.64 18.67
CA ASN A 503 12.28 4.45 19.73
C ASN A 503 13.47 5.43 19.63
N SER A 504 13.68 6.08 18.49
CA SER A 504 14.83 6.97 18.27
C SER A 504 14.43 8.38 17.83
N SER A 505 13.98 8.57 16.60
CA SER A 505 13.94 9.93 16.01
C SER A 505 12.53 10.49 15.80
N PHE A 506 11.93 10.27 14.64
CA PHE A 506 10.70 10.95 14.20
C PHE A 506 9.47 10.04 14.24
N ALA A 507 8.39 10.52 14.85
CA ALA A 507 7.06 9.90 14.77
C ALA A 507 5.98 10.91 14.38
N GLY A 508 5.06 10.52 13.50
CA GLY A 508 3.89 11.33 13.15
C GLY A 508 2.61 10.53 12.96
N GLY A 509 1.47 11.09 13.38
CA GLY A 509 0.14 10.47 13.21
C GLY A 509 -0.17 10.00 11.79
N ILE A 510 0.29 10.73 10.78
CA ILE A 510 0.10 10.44 9.35
C ILE A 510 1.45 10.15 8.69
N LEU A 511 2.46 10.98 8.95
CA LEU A 511 3.75 10.98 8.26
C LEU A 511 4.92 10.98 9.25
N GLY A 512 5.87 10.06 9.11
CA GLY A 512 7.13 10.12 9.88
C GLY A 512 8.03 11.26 9.41
N PHE A 513 8.46 11.24 8.16
CA PHE A 513 9.29 12.29 7.56
C PHE A 513 9.02 12.50 6.07
N ALA A 514 8.98 13.77 5.64
CA ALA A 514 9.03 14.11 4.23
C ALA A 514 9.94 15.32 3.96
N PRO A 515 10.74 15.28 2.87
CA PRO A 515 11.35 16.51 2.36
C PRO A 515 10.30 17.45 1.76
N LEU A 516 9.23 16.91 1.17
CA LEU A 516 8.11 17.66 0.66
C LEU A 516 6.80 16.94 0.98
N ALA A 517 5.84 17.64 1.58
CA ALA A 517 4.52 17.08 1.85
C ALA A 517 3.38 18.07 1.57
N SER A 518 2.28 17.56 1.02
CA SER A 518 0.98 18.23 1.04
C SER A 518 -0.01 17.31 1.72
N ILE A 519 -0.46 17.70 2.92
CA ILE A 519 -1.35 16.89 3.75
C ILE A 519 -2.60 17.71 4.00
N THR A 520 -3.74 17.22 3.52
CA THR A 520 -5.01 17.95 3.60
C THR A 520 -6.14 17.07 4.11
N ASN A 521 -6.94 17.60 5.03
CA ASN A 521 -8.13 16.94 5.56
C ASN A 521 -7.83 15.52 6.12
N THR A 522 -6.71 15.40 6.84
CA THR A 522 -6.32 14.15 7.53
C THR A 522 -6.56 14.24 9.02
N ALA A 523 -6.67 13.09 9.68
CA ALA A 523 -6.90 13.02 11.11
C ALA A 523 -6.03 11.97 11.80
N ASN A 524 -5.49 12.30 12.97
CA ASN A 524 -4.90 11.34 13.89
C ASN A 524 -5.75 11.21 15.15
N PHE A 525 -6.16 10.00 15.47
CA PHE A 525 -7.04 9.69 16.59
C PHE A 525 -6.31 9.06 17.77
N ASN A 526 -5.07 8.59 17.62
CA ASN A 526 -4.40 7.82 18.67
C ASN A 526 -2.98 8.33 18.96
N LYS A 527 -2.41 7.84 20.05
CA LYS A 527 -1.19 8.36 20.65
C LYS A 527 0.02 8.22 19.71
N VAL A 528 0.83 9.27 19.67
CA VAL A 528 2.10 9.33 18.94
C VAL A 528 3.23 9.57 19.93
N ILE A 529 4.17 8.63 20.01
CA ILE A 529 5.31 8.66 20.91
C ILE A 529 6.59 8.64 20.08
N ALA A 530 7.49 9.57 20.35
CA ALA A 530 8.84 9.54 19.80
C ALA A 530 9.89 9.77 20.89
N SER A 531 11.10 9.28 20.67
CA SER A 531 12.25 9.67 21.49
C SER A 531 12.65 11.13 21.24
N SER A 532 12.85 11.57 19.99
CA SER A 532 13.23 12.97 19.67
C SER A 532 12.05 13.84 19.19
N TYR A 533 11.46 13.57 18.02
CA TYR A 533 10.51 14.49 17.38
C TYR A 533 9.16 13.82 17.18
N SER A 534 8.13 14.35 17.84
CA SER A 534 6.78 13.79 17.79
C SER A 534 5.77 14.81 17.27
N GLY A 535 4.93 14.42 16.32
CA GLY A 535 3.88 15.27 15.79
C GLY A 535 2.54 14.55 15.66
N GLY A 536 1.45 15.23 16.00
CA GLY A 536 0.11 14.64 15.86
C GLY A 536 -0.26 14.31 14.40
N ILE A 537 0.30 15.01 13.40
CA ILE A 537 0.15 14.70 11.98
C ILE A 537 1.48 14.27 11.37
N ALA A 538 2.56 15.02 11.61
CA ALA A 538 3.86 14.72 11.01
C ALA A 538 5.02 14.83 12.00
N GLY A 539 5.92 13.86 12.00
CA GLY A 539 7.15 13.93 12.79
C GLY A 539 8.03 15.07 12.31
N SER A 540 8.36 15.07 11.02
CA SER A 540 9.08 16.17 10.37
C SER A 540 8.69 16.42 8.92
N ILE A 541 8.59 17.69 8.55
CA ILE A 541 8.36 18.14 7.17
C ILE A 541 9.35 19.25 6.87
N LEU A 542 10.18 19.10 5.82
CA LEU A 542 11.13 20.15 5.45
C LEU A 542 10.46 21.28 4.66
N ALA A 543 9.68 20.93 3.64
CA ALA A 543 8.89 21.85 2.86
C ALA A 543 7.46 21.34 2.65
N GLY A 544 6.48 22.23 2.52
CA GLY A 544 5.13 21.80 2.11
C GLY A 544 3.94 22.60 2.64
N SER A 545 2.79 21.94 2.65
CA SER A 545 1.49 22.51 3.03
C SER A 545 0.67 21.58 3.91
N LEU A 546 0.07 22.13 4.97
CA LEU A 546 -0.91 21.46 5.82
C LEU A 546 -2.24 22.24 5.83
N GLY A 547 -3.32 21.61 5.38
CA GLY A 547 -4.66 22.21 5.33
C GLY A 547 -5.70 21.36 6.04
N ILE A 548 -6.56 21.96 6.88
CA ILE A 548 -7.80 21.29 7.35
C ILE A 548 -7.51 20.01 8.20
N ASN A 549 -6.28 19.83 8.69
CA ASN A 549 -5.89 18.63 9.44
C ASN A 549 -6.29 18.71 10.91
N THR A 550 -6.55 17.55 11.53
CA THR A 550 -7.01 17.48 12.92
C THR A 550 -6.26 16.43 13.72
N ASN A 551 -5.65 16.82 14.84
CA ASN A 551 -5.08 15.88 15.80
C ASN A 551 -5.97 15.75 17.05
N LEU A 552 -6.32 14.52 17.38
CA LEU A 552 -7.10 14.09 18.54
C LEU A 552 -6.36 13.01 19.37
N GLY A 553 -5.15 12.63 18.94
CA GLY A 553 -4.28 11.69 19.64
C GLY A 553 -3.20 12.40 20.46
N GLU A 554 -2.96 11.93 21.69
CA GLU A 554 -1.90 12.48 22.55
C GLU A 554 -0.54 12.45 21.85
N VAL A 555 0.25 13.50 22.01
CA VAL A 555 1.60 13.59 21.44
C VAL A 555 2.62 13.62 22.57
N ALA A 556 3.61 12.73 22.52
CA ALA A 556 4.68 12.64 23.50
C ALA A 556 6.06 12.59 22.84
N SER A 557 7.01 13.37 23.36
CA SER A 557 8.45 13.27 23.03
C SER A 557 9.30 13.14 24.29
N TYR A 558 10.26 12.21 24.34
CA TYR A 558 11.07 12.00 25.53
C TYR A 558 12.31 12.88 25.66
N HIS A 559 12.88 13.39 24.57
CA HIS A 559 14.17 14.10 24.58
C HIS A 559 14.17 15.45 23.86
N GLU A 560 13.39 15.61 22.79
CA GLU A 560 13.38 16.85 22.01
C GLU A 560 11.96 17.40 21.86
N TYR A 561 11.53 17.68 20.63
CA TYR A 561 10.38 18.55 20.37
C TYR A 561 9.11 17.76 20.13
N ALA A 562 7.99 18.32 20.58
CA ALA A 562 6.67 17.80 20.26
C ALA A 562 5.73 18.91 19.79
N GLY A 563 4.95 18.61 18.76
CA GLY A 563 3.93 19.51 18.25
C GLY A 563 2.59 18.82 18.05
N GLY A 564 1.49 19.52 18.32
CA GLY A 564 0.15 18.97 18.11
C GLY A 564 -0.13 18.61 16.66
N MET A 565 0.53 19.28 15.70
CA MET A 565 0.50 18.93 14.27
C MET A 565 1.85 18.43 13.79
N ILE A 566 2.94 19.20 13.99
CA ILE A 566 4.27 18.87 13.48
C ILE A 566 5.30 18.90 14.60
N GLY A 567 6.11 17.85 14.73
CA GLY A 567 7.24 17.84 15.67
C GLY A 567 8.30 18.87 15.28
N ARG A 568 8.85 18.73 14.07
CA ARG A 568 9.82 19.67 13.47
C ARG A 568 9.42 20.09 12.06
N ALA A 569 9.29 21.38 11.84
CA ALA A 569 9.04 21.97 10.54
C ALA A 569 10.30 22.66 10.00
N GLY A 570 10.59 22.46 8.72
CA GLY A 570 11.71 23.08 8.03
C GLY A 570 11.46 24.54 7.69
N ASN A 571 12.18 25.02 6.68
CA ASN A 571 12.24 26.43 6.33
C ASN A 571 11.07 26.90 5.44
N THR A 572 10.31 26.01 4.82
CA THR A 572 9.28 26.39 3.82
C THR A 572 7.94 25.72 4.10
N LEU A 573 7.03 26.37 4.83
CA LEU A 573 5.77 25.73 5.25
C LEU A 573 4.58 26.69 5.16
N ALA A 574 3.44 26.21 4.67
CA ALA A 574 2.16 26.87 4.84
C ALA A 574 1.19 25.97 5.62
N MET A 575 0.64 26.46 6.72
CA MET A 575 -0.34 25.74 7.54
C MET A 575 -1.60 26.58 7.70
N ASN A 576 -2.75 26.05 7.29
CA ASN A 576 -4.04 26.73 7.41
C ASN A 576 -5.14 25.82 7.95
N TYR A 577 -6.01 26.35 8.80
CA TYR A 577 -7.20 25.64 9.30
C TYR A 577 -6.92 24.30 10.00
N CYS A 578 -5.74 24.16 10.58
CA CYS A 578 -5.32 22.96 11.30
C CYS A 578 -5.72 23.07 12.77
N SER A 579 -6.01 21.93 13.42
CA SER A 579 -6.43 21.92 14.82
C SER A 579 -5.82 20.78 15.63
N ASN A 580 -5.37 21.09 16.84
CA ASN A 580 -4.94 20.12 17.84
C ASN A 580 -5.88 20.18 19.05
N PHE A 581 -6.48 19.06 19.40
CA PHE A 581 -7.33 18.92 20.60
C PHE A 581 -6.70 18.01 21.67
N ALA A 582 -5.56 17.41 21.38
CA ALA A 582 -4.95 16.42 22.24
C ALA A 582 -3.82 17.00 23.11
N PRO A 583 -3.59 16.45 24.31
CA PRO A 583 -2.50 16.88 25.16
C PRO A 583 -1.14 16.59 24.53
N ILE A 584 -0.17 17.45 24.85
CA ILE A 584 1.21 17.38 24.39
C ILE A 584 2.13 17.33 25.61
N SER A 585 2.96 16.30 25.66
CA SER A 585 3.96 16.09 26.72
C SER A 585 5.36 15.95 26.14
N GLY A 586 6.35 16.39 26.90
CA GLY A 586 7.74 16.08 26.57
C GLY A 586 8.76 16.72 27.49
N SER A 587 10.01 16.75 27.02
CA SER A 587 11.18 17.22 27.78
C SER A 587 11.96 18.38 27.15
N SER A 588 11.55 18.93 26.00
CA SER A 588 12.12 20.17 25.43
C SER A 588 11.03 21.13 24.90
N TYR A 589 11.20 21.74 23.73
CA TYR A 589 10.21 22.66 23.16
C TYR A 589 8.93 21.95 22.74
N LEU A 590 7.82 22.31 23.40
CA LEU A 590 6.48 21.83 23.05
C LEU A 590 5.67 22.98 22.43
N GLY A 591 4.93 22.67 21.37
CA GLY A 591 4.05 23.63 20.72
C GLY A 591 2.66 23.08 20.40
N GLY A 592 1.62 23.84 20.67
CA GLY A 592 0.23 23.42 20.41
C GLY A 592 -0.02 23.01 18.95
N MET A 593 0.65 23.67 18.01
CA MET A 593 0.65 23.35 16.59
C MET A 593 1.98 22.74 16.14
N ILE A 594 3.10 23.41 16.44
CA ILE A 594 4.43 23.00 15.98
C ILE A 594 5.46 23.06 17.11
N GLY A 595 6.24 21.98 17.29
CA GLY A 595 7.33 21.93 18.27
C GLY A 595 8.44 22.94 17.95
N GLU A 596 9.15 22.73 16.85
CA GLU A 596 10.12 23.67 16.30
C GLU A 596 9.81 23.98 14.84
N VAL A 597 9.98 25.23 14.41
CA VAL A 597 9.89 25.61 13.00
C VAL A 597 11.00 26.55 12.55
N GLY A 598 11.55 26.27 11.36
CA GLY A 598 12.44 27.17 10.60
C GLY A 598 13.93 26.91 10.77
N ASP A 599 14.34 25.64 10.69
CA ASP A 599 15.76 25.31 10.54
C ASP A 599 16.25 25.71 9.14
N ALA A 600 17.04 26.77 9.06
CA ALA A 600 17.52 27.35 7.81
C ALA A 600 18.55 26.42 7.15
N LYS A 601 18.08 25.55 6.25
CA LYS A 601 18.95 24.73 5.40
C LYS A 601 19.23 25.45 4.09
N LYS A 602 20.50 25.60 3.71
CA LYS A 602 20.88 26.00 2.34
C LYS A 602 20.54 24.86 1.38
N TRP A 603 19.53 25.09 0.55
CA TRP A 603 19.23 24.22 -0.58
C TRP A 603 20.30 24.41 -1.64
N THR A 604 20.87 23.32 -2.13
CA THR A 604 21.80 23.35 -3.28
C THR A 604 21.01 23.27 -4.60
N ILE A 605 21.65 23.64 -5.70
CA ILE A 605 21.12 23.46 -7.07
C ILE A 605 20.64 22.02 -7.31
N MET A 606 21.36 21.02 -6.78
CA MET A 606 20.97 19.60 -6.92
C MET A 606 19.74 19.23 -6.09
N ASP A 607 19.45 19.90 -4.97
CA ASP A 607 18.21 19.67 -4.21
C ASP A 607 17.01 20.21 -4.99
N GLY A 608 17.17 21.37 -5.65
CA GLY A 608 16.16 21.94 -6.54
C GLY A 608 15.96 21.10 -7.81
N VAL A 609 17.04 20.59 -8.41
CA VAL A 609 16.98 19.69 -9.58
C VAL A 609 16.27 18.38 -9.24
N SER A 610 16.50 17.79 -8.06
CA SER A 610 15.79 16.58 -7.64
C SER A 610 14.32 16.81 -7.30
N LEU A 611 13.99 17.99 -6.77
CA LEU A 611 12.60 18.42 -6.63
C LEU A 611 11.93 18.63 -8.00
N GLY A 612 12.68 19.15 -8.98
CA GLY A 612 12.26 19.26 -10.37
C GLY A 612 12.10 17.90 -11.05
N PHE A 613 13.01 16.94 -10.81
CA PHE A 613 12.92 15.57 -11.30
C PHE A 613 11.63 14.88 -10.82
N ALA A 614 11.22 15.10 -9.56
CA ALA A 614 9.95 14.59 -9.03
C ALA A 614 8.72 15.13 -9.80
N THR A 615 8.79 16.34 -10.37
CA THR A 615 7.74 16.88 -11.27
C THR A 615 7.88 16.41 -12.72
N PHE A 616 9.09 16.16 -13.22
CA PHE A 616 9.33 15.65 -14.57
C PHE A 616 8.99 14.16 -14.71
N GLU A 617 9.25 13.34 -13.68
CA GLU A 617 8.87 11.92 -13.65
C GLU A 617 7.35 11.75 -13.76
N LEU A 618 6.58 12.55 -13.00
CA LEU A 618 5.12 12.63 -13.09
C LEU A 618 4.64 12.93 -14.52
N ALA A 619 5.33 13.81 -15.26
CA ALA A 619 5.00 14.13 -16.65
C ALA A 619 5.42 13.02 -17.63
N SER A 620 6.54 12.34 -17.38
CA SER A 620 7.06 11.26 -18.23
C SER A 620 6.33 9.93 -18.06
N THR A 621 5.71 9.67 -16.90
CA THR A 621 4.85 8.49 -16.69
C THR A 621 3.56 8.52 -17.52
N LEU A 622 3.24 9.67 -18.13
CA LEU A 622 2.07 9.86 -18.99
C LEU A 622 2.38 9.74 -20.47
N VAL A 623 3.66 9.72 -20.83
CA VAL A 623 4.12 9.63 -22.22
C VAL A 623 5.03 8.42 -22.25
N GLY A 624 4.50 7.26 -22.62
CA GLY A 624 5.26 6.01 -22.64
C GLY A 624 6.69 6.19 -23.19
N PHE A 625 7.68 5.85 -22.37
CA PHE A 625 9.09 5.62 -22.67
C PHE A 625 9.76 6.51 -23.75
N VAL A 626 10.56 7.48 -23.30
CA VAL A 626 11.72 7.98 -24.07
C VAL A 626 13.01 7.59 -23.35
N PRO A 627 14.01 6.96 -24.01
CA PRO A 627 15.21 6.45 -23.35
C PRO A 627 16.13 7.58 -22.84
N PHE A 628 16.20 7.72 -21.51
CA PHE A 628 16.90 8.78 -20.79
C PHE A 628 18.44 8.68 -20.85
N ALA A 629 18.99 7.50 -21.18
CA ALA A 629 20.43 7.24 -21.17
C ALA A 629 21.25 8.04 -22.21
N LYS A 630 20.59 8.67 -23.21
CA LYS A 630 21.26 9.50 -24.23
C LYS A 630 21.37 10.98 -23.84
N ILE A 631 20.58 11.43 -22.86
CA ILE A 631 20.40 12.86 -22.51
C ILE A 631 21.35 13.29 -21.39
N VAL A 632 21.72 12.37 -20.50
CA VAL A 632 22.60 12.65 -19.34
C VAL A 632 24.07 12.86 -19.74
N GLY A 633 24.40 12.73 -21.03
CA GLY A 633 25.77 12.79 -21.55
C GLY A 633 26.41 14.18 -21.63
N GLU A 634 25.66 15.29 -21.73
CA GLU A 634 26.27 16.61 -21.97
C GLU A 634 25.57 17.74 -21.19
N SER A 635 26.39 18.67 -20.69
CA SER A 635 26.11 19.70 -19.69
C SER A 635 24.96 20.67 -19.99
N GLY A 636 24.20 21.02 -18.94
CA GLY A 636 23.65 22.36 -18.60
C GLY A 636 22.65 23.07 -19.54
N GLU A 637 22.88 23.05 -20.85
CA GLU A 637 22.11 23.80 -21.86
C GLU A 637 20.90 23.01 -22.39
N ILE A 638 20.81 21.72 -22.06
CA ILE A 638 19.81 20.78 -22.60
C ILE A 638 18.47 20.84 -21.85
N LEU A 639 18.39 21.34 -20.61
CA LEU A 639 17.14 21.29 -19.82
C LEU A 639 15.99 22.09 -20.45
N VAL A 640 16.30 23.22 -21.09
CA VAL A 640 15.31 24.09 -21.77
C VAL A 640 14.85 23.47 -23.08
N ASN A 641 15.76 22.86 -23.85
CA ASN A 641 15.42 22.16 -25.08
C ASN A 641 14.68 20.83 -24.81
N CYS A 642 14.98 20.14 -23.72
CA CYS A 642 14.21 18.97 -23.28
C CYS A 642 12.78 19.35 -22.87
N ALA A 643 12.59 20.45 -22.13
CA ALA A 643 11.25 20.92 -21.78
C ALA A 643 10.41 21.30 -23.02
N LEU A 644 11.03 21.93 -24.04
CA LEU A 644 10.37 22.29 -25.30
C LEU A 644 10.11 21.06 -26.20
N THR A 645 11.01 20.09 -26.23
CA THR A 645 10.86 18.85 -27.02
C THR A 645 9.80 17.92 -26.39
N VAL A 646 9.75 17.85 -25.06
CA VAL A 646 8.69 17.15 -24.32
C VAL A 646 7.34 17.83 -24.53
N LEU A 647 7.28 19.16 -24.52
CA LEU A 647 6.05 19.91 -24.83
C LEU A 647 5.55 19.65 -26.26
N SER A 648 6.44 19.55 -27.25
CA SER A 648 6.06 19.27 -28.64
C SER A 648 5.72 17.80 -28.91
N LEU A 649 6.34 16.85 -28.19
CA LEU A 649 5.97 15.43 -28.21
C LEU A 649 4.60 15.21 -27.55
N VAL A 650 4.39 15.79 -26.36
CA VAL A 650 3.12 15.73 -25.62
C VAL A 650 1.96 16.26 -26.46
N LEU A 651 2.15 17.30 -27.29
CA LEU A 651 1.09 17.89 -28.10
C LEU A 651 0.77 17.10 -29.39
N ASN A 652 1.72 16.36 -29.96
CA ASN A 652 1.49 15.56 -31.18
C ASN A 652 1.01 14.13 -30.87
N ASP A 653 1.26 13.60 -29.67
CA ASP A 653 0.89 12.23 -29.28
C ASP A 653 -0.39 12.15 -28.41
N ILE A 654 -1.11 13.26 -28.22
CA ILE A 654 -2.40 13.30 -27.48
C ILE A 654 -3.42 12.31 -28.07
N ASP A 655 -3.42 12.15 -29.40
CA ASP A 655 -4.31 11.21 -30.08
C ASP A 655 -3.96 9.74 -29.75
N ILE A 656 -2.66 9.41 -29.62
CA ILE A 656 -2.17 8.05 -29.31
C ILE A 656 -2.35 7.71 -27.82
N LEU A 657 -2.24 8.71 -26.93
CA LEU A 657 -2.42 8.54 -25.49
C LEU A 657 -3.89 8.33 -25.09
N SER A 658 -4.82 8.95 -25.81
CA SER A 658 -6.25 8.68 -25.65
C SER A 658 -6.61 7.25 -26.07
N GLU A 659 -5.95 6.71 -27.11
CA GLU A 659 -6.16 5.35 -27.58
C GLU A 659 -5.45 4.30 -26.70
N GLY A 660 -4.26 4.58 -26.15
CA GLY A 660 -3.46 3.66 -25.34
C GLY A 660 -3.88 3.50 -23.87
N PHE A 661 -4.56 4.51 -23.29
CA PHE A 661 -5.14 4.44 -21.94
C PHE A 661 -6.63 4.03 -21.94
N SER A 662 -7.26 3.91 -23.13
CA SER A 662 -8.61 3.39 -23.22
C SER A 662 -8.63 1.89 -22.89
N VAL A 663 -9.41 1.55 -21.86
CA VAL A 663 -9.86 0.18 -21.57
C VAL A 663 -10.47 -0.47 -22.83
N PHE A 664 -10.99 0.34 -23.76
CA PHE A 664 -11.66 -0.09 -25.00
C PHE A 664 -10.73 -0.67 -26.07
N GLY A 665 -9.50 -0.15 -26.26
CA GLY A 665 -8.60 -0.68 -27.29
C GLY A 665 -8.00 -2.05 -26.93
N LEU A 666 -7.70 -2.25 -25.65
CA LEU A 666 -7.00 -3.43 -25.09
C LEU A 666 -7.91 -4.67 -24.87
N ILE A 667 -9.22 -4.47 -24.86
CA ILE A 667 -10.23 -5.53 -24.67
C ILE A 667 -10.61 -6.24 -25.99
N SER A 668 -10.27 -5.66 -27.13
CA SER A 668 -10.86 -6.01 -28.43
C SER A 668 -10.35 -7.30 -29.08
N HIS A 669 -9.34 -7.99 -28.54
CA HIS A 669 -8.73 -9.15 -29.20
C HIS A 669 -8.74 -10.47 -28.40
N GLY A 670 -9.51 -10.55 -27.31
CA GLY A 670 -9.59 -11.77 -26.49
C GLY A 670 -10.94 -12.00 -25.84
N HIS A 671 -11.24 -11.34 -24.71
CA HIS A 671 -12.49 -11.58 -23.97
C HIS A 671 -12.91 -10.34 -23.14
N PRO A 672 -13.92 -9.56 -23.61
CA PRO A 672 -14.52 -8.44 -22.87
C PRO A 672 -15.19 -8.79 -21.54
N GLU A 673 -15.40 -10.08 -21.27
CA GLU A 673 -16.16 -10.57 -20.11
C GLU A 673 -15.29 -10.78 -18.85
N ILE A 674 -13.95 -10.72 -18.96
CA ILE A 674 -13.05 -11.11 -17.85
C ILE A 674 -12.94 -10.04 -16.75
N ILE A 675 -13.28 -8.77 -17.04
CA ILE A 675 -13.20 -7.67 -16.05
C ILE A 675 -14.58 -7.02 -15.91
N GLU A 676 -15.24 -7.25 -14.76
CA GLU A 676 -16.44 -6.52 -14.36
C GLU A 676 -16.04 -5.11 -13.86
N THR A 677 -15.59 -4.24 -14.77
CA THR A 677 -15.11 -2.89 -14.44
C THR A 677 -16.14 -2.09 -13.64
N GLU A 678 -17.43 -2.27 -13.93
CA GLU A 678 -18.53 -1.68 -13.16
C GLU A 678 -18.65 -2.21 -11.74
N ARG A 679 -18.34 -3.49 -11.50
CA ARG A 679 -18.29 -4.04 -10.14
C ARG A 679 -17.13 -3.44 -9.36
N LEU A 680 -15.94 -3.37 -9.96
CA LEU A 680 -14.76 -2.79 -9.29
C LEU A 680 -14.97 -1.30 -8.98
N LYS A 681 -15.60 -0.53 -9.90
CA LYS A 681 -16.09 0.83 -9.64
C LYS A 681 -16.98 0.89 -8.40
N GLY A 682 -17.98 0.01 -8.35
CA GLY A 682 -18.91 -0.10 -7.23
C GLY A 682 -18.19 -0.33 -5.90
N VAL A 683 -17.23 -1.25 -5.88
CA VAL A 683 -16.41 -1.56 -4.69
C VAL A 683 -15.59 -0.35 -4.24
N ILE A 684 -14.83 0.29 -5.14
CA ILE A 684 -14.01 1.46 -4.80
C ILE A 684 -14.88 2.61 -4.30
N THR A 685 -16.00 2.88 -4.96
CA THR A 685 -16.95 3.94 -4.53
C THR A 685 -17.47 3.66 -3.14
N HIS A 686 -17.88 2.43 -2.90
CA HIS A 686 -18.43 1.99 -1.63
C HIS A 686 -17.39 2.13 -0.50
N ASP A 687 -16.16 1.67 -0.73
CA ASP A 687 -15.10 1.76 0.28
C ASP A 687 -14.70 3.20 0.60
N ILE A 688 -14.63 4.06 -0.41
CA ILE A 688 -14.37 5.50 -0.21
C ILE A 688 -15.46 6.13 0.65
N ALA A 689 -16.73 5.89 0.30
CA ALA A 689 -17.87 6.41 1.06
C ALA A 689 -17.86 5.88 2.51
N MET A 690 -17.49 4.60 2.69
CA MET A 690 -17.34 4.02 4.03
C MET A 690 -16.22 4.69 4.83
N LEU A 691 -15.04 4.89 4.25
CA LEU A 691 -13.89 5.50 4.94
C LEU A 691 -14.13 6.98 5.25
N GLU A 692 -14.78 7.71 4.35
CA GLU A 692 -15.19 9.08 4.59
C GLU A 692 -16.20 9.17 5.76
N SER A 693 -17.25 8.35 5.70
CA SER A 693 -18.26 8.28 6.77
C SER A 693 -17.66 7.87 8.11
N ASP A 694 -16.74 6.91 8.10
CA ASP A 694 -16.04 6.45 9.31
C ASP A 694 -15.16 7.54 9.91
N MET A 695 -14.38 8.26 9.09
CA MET A 695 -13.56 9.39 9.54
C MET A 695 -14.43 10.50 10.15
N ASP A 696 -15.52 10.88 9.48
CA ASP A 696 -16.48 11.89 9.95
C ASP A 696 -17.12 11.48 11.28
N THR A 697 -17.52 10.21 11.41
CA THR A 697 -18.10 9.65 12.63
C THR A 697 -17.10 9.65 13.78
N LYS A 698 -15.85 9.24 13.53
CA LYS A 698 -14.78 9.26 14.55
C LYS A 698 -14.44 10.67 15.00
N LEU A 699 -14.36 11.62 14.06
CA LEU A 699 -14.19 13.05 14.36
C LEU A 699 -15.31 13.54 15.28
N ALA A 700 -16.57 13.33 14.93
CA ALA A 700 -17.71 13.75 15.75
C ALA A 700 -17.66 13.12 17.15
N ASN A 701 -17.51 11.79 17.24
CA ASN A 701 -17.49 11.06 18.51
C ASN A 701 -16.33 11.49 19.43
N LYS A 702 -15.13 11.67 18.90
CA LYS A 702 -13.98 12.12 19.71
C LYS A 702 -14.14 13.57 20.15
N ILE A 703 -14.64 14.45 19.28
CA ILE A 703 -14.92 15.85 19.63
C ILE A 703 -15.99 15.92 20.73
N ASP A 704 -17.05 15.13 20.66
CA ASP A 704 -18.13 15.07 21.65
C ASP A 704 -17.65 14.59 23.03
N ASN A 705 -16.59 13.79 23.09
CA ASN A 705 -16.00 13.34 24.34
C ASN A 705 -14.90 14.26 24.91
N LEU A 706 -14.56 15.36 24.22
CA LEU A 706 -13.59 16.32 24.75
C LEU A 706 -14.10 17.00 26.02
N SER A 707 -13.27 16.97 27.06
CA SER A 707 -13.43 17.72 28.30
C SER A 707 -12.52 18.95 28.30
N PHE A 708 -13.07 20.10 28.67
CA PHE A 708 -12.29 21.34 28.81
C PHE A 708 -12.19 21.73 30.29
N ALA A 709 -11.00 22.15 30.72
CA ALA A 709 -10.75 22.48 32.13
C ALA A 709 -11.41 23.80 32.60
N SER A 710 -11.77 24.70 31.68
CA SER A 710 -12.33 26.03 32.02
C SER A 710 -13.85 25.99 32.17
N ILE A 711 -14.36 26.39 33.33
CA ILE A 711 -15.80 26.42 33.65
C ILE A 711 -16.47 27.72 33.14
N LYS A 712 -15.70 28.76 32.80
CA LYS A 712 -16.23 30.10 32.43
C LYS A 712 -16.43 30.32 30.93
N LEU A 713 -15.83 29.49 30.09
CA LEU A 713 -15.89 29.59 28.63
C LEU A 713 -16.83 28.55 28.05
N ARG A 714 -17.50 28.89 26.96
CA ARG A 714 -18.33 27.95 26.19
C ARG A 714 -17.47 27.11 25.23
N SER A 715 -16.32 26.62 25.71
CA SER A 715 -15.29 25.99 24.87
C SER A 715 -15.84 24.84 24.02
N LYS A 716 -16.76 24.04 24.59
CA LYS A 716 -17.43 22.97 23.84
C LYS A 716 -18.23 23.49 22.65
N ASP A 717 -19.07 24.50 22.87
CA ASP A 717 -19.89 25.09 21.81
C ASP A 717 -19.02 25.75 20.73
N MET A 718 -17.91 26.39 21.14
CA MET A 718 -16.95 27.00 20.21
C MET A 718 -16.20 25.96 19.39
N THR A 719 -15.77 24.86 20.00
CA THR A 719 -15.17 23.73 19.30
C THR A 719 -16.16 23.11 18.31
N ASN A 720 -17.40 22.84 18.74
CA ASN A 720 -18.44 22.28 17.87
C ASN A 720 -18.71 23.19 16.66
N ARG A 721 -18.77 24.51 16.88
CA ARG A 721 -18.96 25.47 15.78
C ARG A 721 -17.74 25.55 14.86
N PHE A 722 -16.52 25.55 15.39
CA PHE A 722 -15.29 25.50 14.58
C PHE A 722 -15.27 24.26 13.68
N MET A 723 -15.62 23.09 14.24
CA MET A 723 -15.69 21.84 13.46
C MET A 723 -16.79 21.88 12.39
N SER A 724 -17.92 22.54 12.66
CA SER A 724 -18.96 22.81 11.65
C SER A 724 -18.43 23.68 10.51
N ASN A 725 -17.68 24.75 10.80
CA ASN A 725 -17.09 25.63 9.79
C ASN A 725 -16.01 24.91 8.98
N ARG A 726 -15.18 24.09 9.64
CA ARG A 726 -14.22 23.20 8.98
C ARG A 726 -14.91 22.23 8.03
N LYS A 727 -16.05 21.64 8.42
CA LYS A 727 -16.83 20.76 7.52
C LYS A 727 -17.35 21.53 6.31
N ALA A 728 -17.87 22.73 6.49
CA ALA A 728 -18.29 23.59 5.38
C ALA A 728 -17.12 23.97 4.45
N LEU A 729 -15.94 24.26 5.01
CA LEU A 729 -14.72 24.50 4.24
C LEU A 729 -14.30 23.27 3.43
N THR A 730 -14.41 22.07 4.01
CA THR A 730 -14.12 20.81 3.31
C THR A 730 -15.04 20.62 2.11
N VAL A 731 -16.36 20.79 2.30
CA VAL A 731 -17.34 20.70 1.21
C VAL A 731 -17.04 21.73 0.11
N TRP A 732 -16.67 22.96 0.48
CA TRP A 732 -16.28 23.98 -0.49
C TRP A 732 -14.98 23.62 -1.23
N PHE A 733 -13.98 23.10 -0.51
CA PHE A 733 -12.68 22.71 -1.06
C PHE A 733 -12.83 21.62 -2.13
N GLU A 734 -13.77 20.70 -1.92
CA GLU A 734 -14.06 19.59 -2.83
C GLU A 734 -14.92 19.97 -4.05
N SER A 735 -15.50 21.18 -4.06
CA SER A 735 -16.35 21.62 -5.17
C SER A 735 -15.54 22.29 -6.29
N GLY A 736 -15.69 21.80 -7.53
CA GLY A 736 -15.08 22.40 -8.72
C GLY A 736 -13.56 22.53 -8.61
N ALA A 737 -13.03 23.71 -8.95
CA ALA A 737 -11.60 24.02 -8.92
C ALA A 737 -11.13 24.67 -7.60
N ASN A 738 -11.93 24.64 -6.52
CA ASN A 738 -11.65 25.40 -5.30
C ASN A 738 -10.41 24.93 -4.53
N HIS A 739 -10.00 23.69 -4.71
CA HIS A 739 -8.75 23.16 -4.18
C HIS A 739 -7.51 23.84 -4.75
N GLN A 740 -7.54 24.15 -6.05
CA GLN A 740 -6.49 24.91 -6.73
C GLN A 740 -6.45 26.33 -6.13
N ILE A 741 -7.61 26.96 -5.98
CA ILE A 741 -7.73 28.29 -5.34
C ILE A 741 -7.13 28.28 -3.94
N TYR A 742 -7.48 27.28 -3.13
CA TYR A 742 -6.96 27.13 -1.77
C TYR A 742 -5.44 26.97 -1.74
N SER A 743 -4.90 26.08 -2.57
CA SER A 743 -3.46 25.84 -2.70
C SER A 743 -2.70 27.07 -3.20
N ASP A 744 -3.23 27.75 -4.21
CA ASP A 744 -2.64 28.95 -4.79
C ASP A 744 -2.65 30.11 -3.81
N ALA A 745 -3.71 30.26 -3.01
CA ALA A 745 -3.79 31.25 -1.94
C ALA A 745 -2.73 31.00 -0.85
N MET A 746 -2.53 29.74 -0.43
CA MET A 746 -1.49 29.38 0.54
C MET A 746 -0.09 29.71 0.01
N ASN A 747 0.20 29.35 -1.24
CA ASN A 747 1.48 29.64 -1.88
C ASN A 747 1.69 31.14 -2.12
N TYR A 748 0.64 31.85 -2.52
CA TYR A 748 0.67 33.30 -2.70
C TYR A 748 1.03 34.01 -1.39
N LYS A 749 0.38 33.64 -0.27
CA LYS A 749 0.66 34.25 1.04
C LYS A 749 2.11 34.01 1.48
N ARG A 750 2.61 32.79 1.28
CA ARG A 750 4.01 32.43 1.53
C ARG A 750 4.97 33.24 0.63
N GLY A 751 4.66 33.36 -0.65
CA GLY A 751 5.42 34.16 -1.62
C GLY A 751 5.46 35.65 -1.27
N LEU A 752 4.38 36.21 -0.72
CA LEU A 752 4.36 37.58 -0.21
C LEU A 752 5.34 37.78 0.96
N LEU A 753 5.38 36.84 1.90
CA LEU A 753 6.32 36.86 3.02
C LEU A 753 7.77 36.81 2.50
N SER A 754 8.07 35.88 1.58
CA SER A 754 9.40 35.78 0.94
C SER A 754 9.83 37.09 0.26
N LYS A 755 8.94 37.69 -0.54
CA LYS A 755 9.21 38.99 -1.20
C LYS A 755 9.48 40.12 -0.20
N GLN A 756 8.83 40.13 0.96
CA GLN A 756 9.10 41.13 2.01
C GLN A 756 10.47 40.92 2.65
N ILE A 757 10.84 39.68 2.94
CA ILE A 757 12.17 39.32 3.48
C ILE A 757 13.26 39.75 2.51
N LEU A 758 13.12 39.42 1.22
CA LEU A 758 14.07 39.84 0.18
C LEU A 758 14.22 41.36 0.06
N LYS A 759 13.10 42.12 0.14
CA LYS A 759 13.14 43.59 0.15
C LYS A 759 13.89 44.15 1.35
N SER A 760 13.74 43.56 2.53
CA SER A 760 14.45 43.99 3.75
C SER A 760 15.96 43.75 3.67
N LYS A 761 16.41 42.79 2.84
CA LYS A 761 17.83 42.43 2.67
C LYS A 761 18.54 43.13 1.51
N LYS A 762 17.84 43.81 0.61
CA LYS A 762 18.41 44.54 -0.56
C LYS A 762 19.35 45.73 -0.24
N ASN A 763 19.87 45.82 0.99
CA ASN A 763 21.08 46.59 1.33
C ASN A 763 22.38 45.77 1.26
N GLU A 764 22.33 44.46 0.99
CA GLU A 764 23.49 43.65 0.60
C GLU A 764 23.23 43.02 -0.77
N GLU A 765 24.22 43.16 -1.65
CA GLU A 765 24.20 42.80 -3.06
C GLU A 765 24.02 41.27 -3.25
N VAL A 766 23.26 40.85 -4.27
CA VAL A 766 23.63 39.79 -5.26
C VAL A 766 22.42 39.34 -6.12
N LEU A 767 22.64 39.51 -7.43
CA LEU A 767 22.34 38.66 -8.59
C LEU A 767 21.05 37.80 -8.63
N HIS A 768 20.02 38.30 -9.32
CA HIS A 768 18.93 37.51 -9.90
C HIS A 768 19.33 37.04 -11.30
N THR A 769 19.54 35.75 -11.56
CA THR A 769 19.65 35.27 -12.97
C THR A 769 19.21 33.82 -13.25
N VAL A 770 18.81 33.01 -12.26
CA VAL A 770 18.40 31.61 -12.52
C VAL A 770 16.89 31.38 -12.34
N VAL A 771 16.20 32.28 -11.64
CA VAL A 771 14.81 32.10 -11.16
C VAL A 771 13.74 32.25 -12.25
N SER A 772 14.00 33.02 -13.31
CA SER A 772 12.99 33.28 -14.36
C SER A 772 12.76 32.13 -15.34
N GLY A 773 13.71 31.18 -15.45
CA GLY A 773 13.59 30.05 -16.39
C GLY A 773 12.70 28.91 -15.88
N VAL A 774 12.67 28.69 -14.56
CA VAL A 774 11.90 27.59 -13.94
C VAL A 774 10.43 27.97 -13.75
N CYS A 775 10.15 29.22 -13.36
CA CYS A 775 8.78 29.75 -13.22
C CYS A 775 7.94 29.68 -14.51
N CYS A 776 8.56 29.77 -15.69
CA CYS A 776 7.85 29.73 -16.98
C CYS A 776 7.47 28.30 -17.43
N ALA A 777 8.10 27.26 -16.88
CA ALA A 777 7.76 25.86 -17.20
C ALA A 777 6.53 25.34 -16.40
N VAL A 778 6.07 26.09 -15.39
CA VAL A 778 5.05 25.64 -14.42
C VAL A 778 3.63 26.12 -14.72
N ASN A 779 3.35 26.56 -15.96
CA ASN A 779 1.98 26.70 -16.45
C ASN A 779 1.25 25.34 -16.66
N SER A 780 1.82 24.25 -16.14
CA SER A 780 1.34 22.87 -16.23
C SER A 780 0.04 22.59 -15.46
N ALA A 781 -0.54 23.57 -14.75
CA ALA A 781 -1.88 23.46 -14.16
C ALA A 781 -2.98 23.03 -15.17
N LEU A 782 -2.82 23.34 -16.47
CA LEU A 782 -3.73 22.86 -17.52
C LEU A 782 -3.47 21.41 -17.99
N LEU A 783 -2.29 20.84 -17.72
CA LEU A 783 -1.90 19.47 -18.09
C LEU A 783 -2.29 18.44 -17.02
N PHE A 784 -2.31 18.83 -15.74
CA PHE A 784 -2.54 17.90 -14.62
C PHE A 784 -4.00 17.43 -14.46
N VAL A 785 -4.96 18.19 -15.00
CA VAL A 785 -6.39 17.81 -15.00
C VAL A 785 -6.70 16.75 -16.06
N THR A 786 -5.87 16.64 -17.10
CA THR A 786 -6.10 15.75 -18.27
C THR A 786 -5.43 14.39 -18.15
N VAL A 787 -4.70 14.16 -17.06
CA VAL A 787 -3.60 13.19 -17.00
C VAL A 787 -3.87 12.03 -16.04
N ILE A 788 -4.85 12.16 -15.15
CA ILE A 788 -5.42 10.99 -14.48
C ILE A 788 -6.60 10.50 -15.31
N THR A 789 -6.33 10.06 -16.54
CA THR A 789 -7.20 9.06 -17.16
C THR A 789 -6.98 7.76 -16.40
N PHE A 790 -7.66 7.62 -15.26
CA PHE A 790 -7.92 6.29 -14.74
C PHE A 790 -8.53 5.48 -15.89
N PRO A 791 -8.25 4.16 -16.00
CA PRO A 791 -9.03 3.30 -16.87
C PRO A 791 -10.51 3.63 -16.64
N GLU A 792 -11.26 4.00 -17.70
CA GLU A 792 -12.62 4.57 -17.60
C GLU A 792 -13.48 3.81 -16.59
N GLY A 793 -13.52 4.33 -15.36
CA GLY A 793 -13.95 3.48 -14.25
C GLY A 793 -13.38 3.69 -12.88
N VAL A 794 -12.94 4.89 -12.55
CA VAL A 794 -12.75 5.28 -11.16
C VAL A 794 -13.73 6.40 -10.86
N PRO A 795 -14.39 6.42 -9.68
CA PRO A 795 -15.42 7.42 -9.39
C PRO A 795 -14.86 8.83 -9.46
N ALA A 796 -15.68 9.80 -9.89
CA ALA A 796 -15.32 11.23 -9.90
C ALA A 796 -14.73 11.71 -8.56
N VAL A 797 -15.10 11.09 -7.43
CA VAL A 797 -14.58 11.40 -6.09
C VAL A 797 -13.16 10.90 -5.85
N ALA A 798 -12.78 9.72 -6.36
CA ALA A 798 -11.39 9.23 -6.33
C ALA A 798 -10.50 9.97 -7.35
N LEU A 799 -11.07 10.28 -8.52
CA LEU A 799 -10.52 11.21 -9.50
C LEU A 799 -10.18 12.56 -8.90
N MET A 800 -11.14 13.16 -8.19
CA MET A 800 -10.93 14.37 -7.43
C MET A 800 -9.89 14.14 -6.33
N GLY A 801 -10.02 13.13 -5.46
CA GLY A 801 -9.06 12.89 -4.37
C GLY A 801 -7.60 12.73 -4.81
N GLY A 802 -7.33 11.99 -5.88
CA GLY A 802 -6.00 11.86 -6.49
C GLY A 802 -5.52 13.16 -7.13
N ALA A 803 -6.37 13.82 -7.93
CA ALA A 803 -6.05 15.13 -8.52
C ALA A 803 -5.80 16.20 -7.44
N LEU A 804 -6.54 16.18 -6.34
CA LEU A 804 -6.41 17.07 -5.19
C LEU A 804 -5.03 16.94 -4.54
N ALA A 805 -4.61 15.70 -4.25
CA ALA A 805 -3.31 15.43 -3.67
C ALA A 805 -2.17 15.82 -4.64
N LEU A 806 -2.34 15.53 -5.94
CA LEU A 806 -1.38 15.85 -7.01
C LEU A 806 -1.22 17.36 -7.25
N VAL A 807 -2.32 18.09 -7.37
CA VAL A 807 -2.34 19.55 -7.59
C VAL A 807 -1.71 20.28 -6.40
N SER A 808 -2.12 19.92 -5.18
CA SER A 808 -1.58 20.54 -3.96
C SER A 808 -0.08 20.27 -3.80
N PHE A 809 0.36 19.07 -4.19
CA PHE A 809 1.77 18.70 -4.23
C PHE A 809 2.56 19.46 -5.32
N GLY A 810 2.06 19.51 -6.56
CA GLY A 810 2.70 20.21 -7.68
C GLY A 810 2.90 21.71 -7.42
N ASN A 811 1.90 22.38 -6.84
CA ASN A 811 2.03 23.80 -6.46
C ASN A 811 3.06 23.98 -5.32
N SER A 812 3.13 23.03 -4.39
CA SER A 812 4.13 23.05 -3.30
C SER A 812 5.57 22.88 -3.86
N VAL A 813 5.76 22.07 -4.91
CA VAL A 813 7.05 21.98 -5.63
C VAL A 813 7.41 23.31 -6.29
N SER A 814 6.49 23.87 -7.10
CA SER A 814 6.69 25.11 -7.86
C SER A 814 7.24 26.24 -6.97
N ALA A 815 6.61 26.43 -5.82
CA ALA A 815 6.96 27.51 -4.92
C ALA A 815 8.14 27.18 -3.98
N THR A 816 8.80 26.02 -4.12
CA THR A 816 10.04 25.66 -3.39
C THR A 816 11.30 25.89 -4.23
N LEU A 817 11.17 26.17 -5.53
CA LEU A 817 12.31 26.35 -6.46
C LEU A 817 12.89 27.79 -6.52
N ASP A 818 12.32 28.75 -5.78
CA ASP A 818 12.60 30.20 -5.85
C ASP A 818 13.73 30.75 -4.93
N ASP A 819 14.89 30.07 -4.79
CA ASP A 819 16.05 30.51 -3.97
C ASP A 819 15.80 30.63 -2.45
N PHE A 820 16.10 29.57 -1.67
CA PHE A 820 15.83 29.50 -0.22
C PHE A 820 17.09 29.37 0.64
N VAL A 821 17.68 30.51 1.03
CA VAL A 821 18.60 30.60 2.19
C VAL A 821 17.84 31.00 3.47
N GLU A 822 16.62 31.52 3.35
CA GLU A 822 15.80 32.05 4.46
C GLU A 822 14.52 31.27 4.71
N ASN A 823 14.01 31.32 5.94
CA ASN A 823 12.71 30.73 6.27
C ASN A 823 11.56 31.52 5.63
N SER A 824 10.57 30.79 5.12
CA SER A 824 9.30 31.28 4.59
C SER A 824 8.17 30.39 5.12
N VAL A 825 7.76 30.67 6.36
CA VAL A 825 6.76 29.89 7.08
C VAL A 825 5.54 30.74 7.39
N VAL A 826 4.35 30.24 7.06
CA VAL A 826 3.06 30.88 7.33
C VAL A 826 2.14 29.92 8.07
N ILE A 827 1.71 30.30 9.28
CA ILE A 827 0.76 29.55 10.11
C ILE A 827 -0.45 30.44 10.36
N THR A 828 -1.61 30.10 9.79
CA THR A 828 -2.82 30.92 9.91
C THR A 828 -4.08 30.14 10.24
N GLN A 829 -5.01 30.77 10.97
CA GLN A 829 -6.33 30.17 11.29
C GLN A 829 -6.25 28.78 11.93
N CYS A 830 -5.21 28.56 12.73
CA CYS A 830 -4.99 27.30 13.43
C CYS A 830 -5.47 27.37 14.88
N LEU A 831 -5.89 26.24 15.44
CA LEU A 831 -6.45 26.14 16.78
C LEU A 831 -5.73 25.09 17.61
N ASN A 832 -5.17 25.48 18.75
CA ASN A 832 -4.75 24.54 19.79
C ASN A 832 -5.73 24.58 20.95
N ALA A 833 -6.27 23.42 21.33
CA ALA A 833 -7.02 23.19 22.55
C ALA A 833 -6.38 22.13 23.46
N GLY A 834 -5.29 21.52 23.01
CA GLY A 834 -4.51 20.57 23.78
C GLY A 834 -3.79 21.20 24.97
N GLU A 835 -3.74 20.48 26.08
CA GLU A 835 -2.89 20.85 27.23
C GLU A 835 -1.41 20.71 26.88
N ILE A 836 -0.58 21.64 27.36
CA ILE A 836 0.88 21.62 27.12
C ILE A 836 1.64 21.60 28.43
N GLY A 837 2.63 20.70 28.52
CA GLY A 837 3.27 20.37 29.78
C GLY A 837 4.78 20.61 29.94
N GLN A 838 5.31 21.83 29.74
CA GLN A 838 6.73 22.11 30.07
C GLN A 838 7.15 23.60 30.21
N TYR A 839 8.30 23.86 30.85
CA TYR A 839 9.06 25.12 30.75
C TYR A 839 9.54 25.39 29.32
N SER A 840 9.50 26.65 28.88
CA SER A 840 9.91 27.11 27.53
C SER A 840 9.05 26.63 26.34
N SER A 841 7.85 26.12 26.62
CA SER A 841 6.85 25.74 25.61
C SER A 841 5.96 26.91 25.19
N GLY A 842 5.32 26.78 24.02
CA GLY A 842 4.37 27.76 23.49
C GLY A 842 2.99 27.18 23.22
N GLY A 843 1.93 27.94 23.55
CA GLY A 843 0.55 27.54 23.29
C GLY A 843 0.23 27.25 21.81
N LEU A 844 1.00 27.82 20.88
CA LEU A 844 0.90 27.55 19.44
C LEU A 844 2.20 26.98 18.87
N VAL A 845 3.36 27.58 19.18
CA VAL A 845 4.66 27.14 18.65
C VAL A 845 5.69 27.06 19.77
N GLY A 846 6.41 25.96 19.88
CA GLY A 846 7.47 25.80 20.88
C GLY A 846 8.64 26.73 20.59
N GLN A 847 9.31 26.54 19.46
CA GLN A 847 10.38 27.42 18.97
C GLN A 847 10.08 27.92 17.56
N LEU A 848 10.13 29.25 17.40
CA LEU A 848 9.87 29.96 16.16
C LEU A 848 11.14 30.67 15.69
N GLN A 849 11.73 30.16 14.61
CA GLN A 849 12.96 30.71 14.02
C GLN A 849 12.66 32.01 13.23
N GLN A 850 13.69 32.65 12.69
CA GLN A 850 13.56 33.95 12.00
C GLN A 850 12.63 33.84 10.78
N SER A 851 12.07 34.97 10.33
CA SER A 851 11.34 35.06 9.04
C SER A 851 10.07 34.21 8.94
N CYS A 852 9.42 33.92 10.08
CA CYS A 852 8.13 33.23 10.15
C CYS A 852 6.97 34.20 10.39
N LEU A 853 5.78 33.86 9.87
CA LEU A 853 4.50 34.52 10.13
C LEU A 853 3.57 33.56 10.87
N ILE A 854 3.09 33.97 12.04
CA ILE A 854 1.97 33.35 12.71
C ILE A 854 0.87 34.38 12.94
N SER A 855 -0.31 34.11 12.39
CA SER A 855 -1.42 35.01 12.57
C SER A 855 -2.77 34.33 12.64
N ASP A 856 -3.78 35.03 13.14
CA ASP A 856 -5.16 34.57 13.05
C ASP A 856 -5.39 33.22 13.77
N CYS A 857 -4.56 32.85 14.75
CA CYS A 857 -4.61 31.57 15.45
C CYS A 857 -5.20 31.68 16.87
N ILE A 858 -5.72 30.58 17.39
CA ILE A 858 -6.32 30.50 18.73
C ILE A 858 -5.60 29.48 19.60
N ASN A 859 -5.19 29.89 20.80
CA ASN A 859 -4.82 28.99 21.87
C ASN A 859 -5.91 28.93 22.96
N MET A 860 -6.63 27.82 23.00
CA MET A 860 -7.56 27.40 24.05
C MET A 860 -6.91 26.44 25.06
N GLY A 861 -5.73 25.92 24.74
CA GLY A 861 -5.00 24.96 25.56
C GLY A 861 -4.54 25.53 26.89
N ARG A 862 -4.57 24.69 27.94
CA ARG A 862 -4.04 25.04 29.26
C ARG A 862 -2.54 24.73 29.34
N SER A 863 -1.81 25.49 30.13
CA SER A 863 -0.46 25.10 30.57
C SER A 863 -0.47 24.52 31.98
N ASN A 864 0.29 23.45 32.22
CA ASN A 864 0.48 22.91 33.58
C ASN A 864 1.83 23.30 34.22
N LYS A 865 2.67 24.07 33.51
CA LYS A 865 3.94 24.64 33.99
C LYS A 865 4.11 26.10 33.54
N ARG A 866 5.23 26.74 33.89
CA ARG A 866 5.54 28.10 33.41
C ARG A 866 5.92 28.07 31.92
N ALA A 867 4.93 28.29 31.06
CA ALA A 867 5.06 28.31 29.60
C ALA A 867 4.48 29.61 29.01
N ASN A 868 4.72 29.84 27.72
CA ASN A 868 4.25 31.03 27.01
C ASN A 868 2.96 30.78 26.25
N ALA A 869 2.00 31.71 26.33
CA ALA A 869 0.66 31.55 25.79
C ALA A 869 0.57 31.34 24.26
N LEU A 870 1.57 31.80 23.50
CA LEU A 870 1.60 31.66 22.03
C LEU A 870 2.89 31.00 21.57
N ILE A 871 4.04 31.60 21.88
CA ILE A 871 5.36 31.16 21.39
C ILE A 871 6.31 30.96 22.56
N GLY A 872 6.93 29.79 22.66
CA GLY A 872 7.91 29.47 23.70
C GLY A 872 9.21 30.27 23.52
N VAL A 873 9.90 30.04 22.41
CA VAL A 873 11.14 30.74 22.04
C VAL A 873 10.97 31.38 20.68
N VAL A 874 11.41 32.62 20.53
CA VAL A 874 11.29 33.39 19.28
C VAL A 874 12.62 33.99 18.89
N ASN A 875 12.97 33.85 17.62
CA ASN A 875 14.13 34.53 17.03
C ASN A 875 13.71 35.87 16.38
N PRO A 876 14.67 36.77 16.08
CA PRO A 876 14.39 38.07 15.47
C PRO A 876 13.66 37.97 14.11
N ASN A 877 13.05 39.07 13.66
CA ASN A 877 12.41 39.18 12.32
C ASN A 877 11.20 38.25 12.11
N VAL A 878 10.47 37.96 13.18
CA VAL A 878 9.22 37.19 13.14
C VAL A 878 8.02 38.14 13.19
N ARG A 879 6.92 37.74 12.54
CA ARG A 879 5.63 38.46 12.57
C ARG A 879 4.59 37.63 13.33
N VAL A 880 4.05 38.21 14.41
CA VAL A 880 3.08 37.56 15.30
C VAL A 880 1.88 38.48 15.47
N GLY A 881 0.73 38.16 14.90
CA GLY A 881 -0.41 39.07 15.03
C GLY A 881 -1.78 38.45 14.85
N ARG A 882 -2.82 39.11 15.34
CA ARG A 882 -4.20 38.61 15.28
C ARG A 882 -4.37 37.23 15.92
N ASN A 883 -3.62 36.93 16.99
CA ASN A 883 -3.78 35.68 17.73
C ASN A 883 -4.59 35.88 19.01
N LEU A 884 -5.31 34.86 19.45
CA LEU A 884 -6.16 34.88 20.65
C LEU A 884 -5.74 33.77 21.64
N ASN A 885 -5.40 34.15 22.87
CA ASN A 885 -5.26 33.21 23.98
C ASN A 885 -6.46 33.29 24.94
N VAL A 886 -7.18 32.18 25.08
CA VAL A 886 -8.23 31.99 26.09
C VAL A 886 -7.94 30.83 27.05
N GLY A 887 -6.91 30.02 26.75
CA GLY A 887 -6.46 28.94 27.62
C GLY A 887 -5.78 29.45 28.89
N GLU A 888 -5.87 28.71 29.99
CA GLU A 888 -5.48 29.15 31.34
C GLU A 888 -4.04 28.75 31.73
N ASN A 889 -3.56 29.31 32.85
CA ASN A 889 -2.29 28.97 33.51
C ASN A 889 -1.01 29.24 32.71
N TRP A 890 -1.04 30.21 31.80
CA TRP A 890 0.16 30.65 31.09
C TRP A 890 0.96 31.65 31.93
N TYR A 891 2.28 31.64 31.78
CA TYR A 891 3.15 32.52 32.56
C TYR A 891 3.37 33.87 31.87
N LEU A 892 3.83 33.85 30.61
CA LEU A 892 4.10 35.05 29.82
C LEU A 892 3.38 34.98 28.47
N PHE A 893 3.19 36.14 27.86
CA PHE A 893 2.63 36.27 26.53
C PHE A 893 3.72 36.65 25.53
N ALA A 894 4.39 35.64 24.95
CA ALA A 894 5.53 35.73 24.03
C ALA A 894 6.82 36.44 24.58
N PRO A 895 8.02 36.11 24.07
CA PRO A 895 9.27 36.71 24.56
C PRO A 895 9.48 38.17 24.10
N PRO A 896 10.16 39.03 24.88
CA PRO A 896 10.11 40.50 24.69
C PRO A 896 11.05 41.15 23.64
N ALA A 897 11.77 40.44 22.77
CA ALA A 897 12.82 41.07 21.92
C ALA A 897 12.65 40.85 20.40
N SER A 898 12.80 41.93 19.61
CA SER A 898 12.98 41.93 18.12
C SER A 898 11.90 41.25 17.25
N VAL A 899 10.66 41.21 17.71
CA VAL A 899 9.50 40.63 17.01
C VAL A 899 8.47 41.70 16.69
N SER A 900 7.85 41.61 15.50
CA SER A 900 6.73 42.47 15.11
C SER A 900 5.42 41.89 15.62
N TYR A 901 4.90 42.47 16.71
CA TYR A 901 3.60 42.13 17.26
C TYR A 901 2.52 43.09 16.77
N PHE A 902 1.34 42.57 16.39
CA PHE A 902 0.20 43.41 16.02
C PHE A 902 -1.13 42.74 16.34
N GLY A 903 -1.96 43.39 17.16
CA GLY A 903 -3.31 42.91 17.47
C GLY A 903 -3.32 41.49 18.01
N ASN A 904 -2.53 41.18 19.04
CA ASN A 904 -2.67 39.91 19.78
C ASN A 904 -3.53 40.12 21.02
N TYR A 905 -4.31 39.11 21.40
CA TYR A 905 -5.40 39.20 22.37
C TYR A 905 -5.25 38.12 23.45
N CYS A 906 -5.50 38.45 24.71
CA CYS A 906 -5.70 37.42 25.75
C CYS A 906 -6.86 37.76 26.69
N MET A 907 -7.47 36.72 27.26
CA MET A 907 -8.44 36.87 28.34
C MET A 907 -7.74 37.16 29.68
N LEU A 908 -8.25 38.13 30.43
CA LEU A 908 -7.76 38.49 31.77
C LEU A 908 -7.72 37.26 32.69
N GLY A 909 -6.59 37.08 33.39
CA GLY A 909 -6.38 35.96 34.31
C GLY A 909 -5.92 34.66 33.65
N THR A 910 -5.78 34.63 32.32
CA THR A 910 -5.21 33.46 31.63
C THR A 910 -3.68 33.44 31.60
N VAL A 911 -3.07 34.61 31.72
CA VAL A 911 -1.62 34.82 31.72
C VAL A 911 -1.22 35.53 33.01
N GLU A 912 -0.23 35.00 33.73
CA GLU A 912 0.25 35.54 35.01
C GLU A 912 0.95 36.90 34.84
N GLN A 913 1.82 37.02 33.83
CA GLN A 913 2.59 38.23 33.51
C GLN A 913 2.29 38.69 32.07
N PRO A 914 1.12 39.29 31.82
CA PRO A 914 0.82 39.82 30.49
C PRO A 914 1.65 41.08 30.20
N ASN A 915 2.11 41.24 28.96
CA ASN A 915 2.85 42.43 28.52
C ASN A 915 1.96 43.30 27.61
N PRO A 916 1.38 44.39 28.14
CA PRO A 916 0.39 45.22 27.41
C PRO A 916 0.96 45.94 26.18
N VAL A 917 2.28 45.96 25.99
CA VAL A 917 2.92 46.54 24.79
C VAL A 917 2.71 45.65 23.56
N ILE A 918 2.63 44.33 23.76
CA ILE A 918 2.56 43.33 22.67
C ILE A 918 1.20 42.65 22.59
N MET A 919 0.28 42.98 23.48
CA MET A 919 -1.02 42.35 23.59
C MET A 919 -2.10 43.27 24.16
N ASN A 920 -3.34 43.01 23.78
CA ASN A 920 -4.51 43.61 24.38
C ASN A 920 -5.17 42.61 25.34
N ILE A 921 -5.44 43.05 26.58
CA ILE A 921 -5.98 42.23 27.67
C ILE A 921 -7.45 42.58 27.88
N PHE A 922 -8.32 41.58 27.93
CA PHE A 922 -9.78 41.77 27.93
C PHE A 922 -10.50 40.99 29.01
N SER A 923 -11.63 41.51 29.48
CA SER A 923 -12.53 40.78 30.36
C SER A 923 -13.31 39.71 29.61
N LEU A 924 -13.96 38.81 30.36
CA LEU A 924 -14.86 37.80 29.81
C LEU A 924 -16.03 38.42 29.00
N GLN A 925 -16.45 39.65 29.30
CA GLN A 925 -17.53 40.32 28.58
C GLN A 925 -17.08 40.92 27.25
N ASP A 926 -15.82 41.30 27.14
CA ASP A 926 -15.27 41.93 25.94
C ASP A 926 -15.05 40.90 24.81
N LEU A 927 -14.89 39.61 25.15
CA LEU A 927 -14.69 38.52 24.18
C LEU A 927 -15.84 38.35 23.20
N LYS A 928 -17.06 38.73 23.57
CA LYS A 928 -18.25 38.61 22.72
C LYS A 928 -18.55 39.84 21.87
N SER A 929 -17.67 40.85 21.87
CA SER A 929 -17.84 42.06 21.05
C SER A 929 -16.82 42.10 19.92
N GLU A 930 -17.31 42.17 18.67
CA GLU A 930 -16.46 42.29 17.48
C GLU A 930 -15.58 43.56 17.51
N LYS A 931 -16.10 44.65 18.10
CA LYS A 931 -15.38 45.93 18.24
C LYS A 931 -14.10 45.82 19.08
N THR A 932 -14.01 44.80 19.92
CA THR A 932 -12.82 44.50 20.72
C THR A 932 -11.62 44.14 19.85
N PHE A 933 -11.86 43.44 18.74
CA PHE A 933 -10.82 42.80 17.94
C PHE A 933 -10.46 43.66 16.73
N THR A 934 -9.61 44.66 16.96
CA THR A 934 -9.09 45.54 15.91
C THR A 934 -8.34 44.75 14.84
N GLY A 935 -8.71 44.97 13.57
CA GLY A 935 -8.08 44.36 12.40
C GLY A 935 -8.55 42.93 12.08
N TRP A 936 -9.54 42.41 12.81
CA TRP A 936 -10.19 41.14 12.52
C TRP A 936 -11.40 41.37 11.62
N ASP A 937 -11.59 40.49 10.63
CA ASP A 937 -12.68 40.55 9.66
C ASP A 937 -13.83 39.62 10.08
N PHE A 938 -14.81 40.17 10.81
CA PHE A 938 -16.02 39.45 11.24
C PHE A 938 -17.13 39.41 10.18
N ASP A 939 -17.02 40.23 9.13
CA ASP A 939 -17.96 40.19 8.03
C ASP A 939 -17.82 38.87 7.25
N VAL A 940 -16.58 38.39 7.10
CA VAL A 940 -16.26 37.26 6.24
C VAL A 940 -15.48 36.13 6.94
N LYS A 941 -14.35 36.44 7.60
CA LYS A 941 -13.37 35.42 8.02
C LYS A 941 -13.59 34.87 9.42
N TRP A 942 -14.14 35.67 10.31
CA TRP A 942 -14.34 35.37 11.72
C TRP A 942 -15.83 35.42 12.08
N GLU A 943 -16.21 34.73 13.14
CA GLU A 943 -17.52 34.91 13.77
C GLU A 943 -17.43 34.77 15.29
N ILE A 944 -18.38 35.41 15.99
CA ILE A 944 -18.68 35.14 17.40
C ILE A 944 -20.02 34.40 17.40
N PRO A 945 -20.07 33.08 17.63
CA PRO A 945 -21.28 32.28 17.35
C PRO A 945 -22.47 32.57 18.27
N SER A 946 -22.24 33.21 19.43
CA SER A 946 -23.28 33.54 20.39
C SER A 946 -22.93 34.78 21.21
N ASN A 947 -23.94 35.57 21.56
CA ASN A 947 -23.83 36.76 22.42
C ASN A 947 -23.82 36.42 23.93
N GLU A 948 -23.89 35.13 24.26
CA GLU A 948 -23.76 34.66 25.65
C GLU A 948 -22.32 34.85 26.17
N THR A 949 -22.23 35.04 27.49
CA THR A 949 -20.95 35.19 28.18
C THR A 949 -20.11 33.92 28.04
N GLY A 950 -18.82 34.07 27.73
CA GLY A 950 -17.90 32.95 27.53
C GLY A 950 -17.76 32.47 26.07
N SER A 951 -18.52 33.06 25.13
CA SER A 951 -18.27 32.94 23.69
C SER A 951 -17.08 33.82 23.27
N PHE A 952 -16.34 33.39 22.25
CA PHE A 952 -15.19 34.10 21.72
C PHE A 952 -15.05 33.89 20.19
N PRO A 953 -14.25 34.71 19.49
CA PRO A 953 -14.07 34.58 18.05
C PRO A 953 -13.50 33.24 17.61
N ILE A 954 -14.07 32.67 16.56
CA ILE A 954 -13.55 31.48 15.87
C ILE A 954 -13.51 31.70 14.34
N PRO A 955 -12.63 31.00 13.61
CA PRO A 955 -12.64 31.05 12.15
C PRO A 955 -14.00 30.61 11.57
N LYS A 956 -14.56 31.44 10.69
CA LYS A 956 -15.82 31.23 9.96
C LYS A 956 -15.59 30.70 8.55
N LYS A 957 -14.71 31.38 7.81
CA LYS A 957 -14.25 31.01 6.46
C LYS A 957 -12.73 30.98 6.45
N SER A 958 -12.15 30.10 5.63
CA SER A 958 -10.70 30.15 5.41
C SER A 958 -10.36 31.39 4.58
N GLU A 959 -9.30 32.09 4.97
CA GLU A 959 -8.76 33.16 4.15
C GLU A 959 -8.22 32.67 2.79
N MET A 960 -7.98 31.37 2.66
CA MET A 960 -7.55 30.73 1.41
C MET A 960 -8.70 30.54 0.41
N GLN A 961 -9.94 30.89 0.80
CA GLN A 961 -11.09 30.92 -0.12
C GLN A 961 -11.11 32.17 -1.02
N PHE A 962 -10.12 33.06 -0.91
CA PHE A 962 -10.09 34.34 -1.61
C PHE A 962 -8.79 34.51 -2.38
N ASP A 963 -8.88 34.84 -3.67
CA ASP A 963 -7.73 35.10 -4.53
C ASP A 963 -6.95 36.30 -4.00
N LYS A 964 -5.73 36.06 -3.50
CA LYS A 964 -4.80 37.04 -2.88
C LYS A 964 -5.09 37.37 -1.42
N PRO A 965 -4.88 36.41 -0.49
CA PRO A 965 -4.92 36.70 0.93
C PRO A 965 -3.84 37.73 1.33
N ASN A 966 -4.23 38.71 2.15
CA ASN A 966 -3.31 39.69 2.73
C ASN A 966 -2.44 39.06 3.84
N LEU A 967 -1.26 39.63 4.08
CA LEU A 967 -0.35 39.24 5.18
C LEU A 967 -0.88 39.67 6.56
#